data_AF-A0A2C9KBR0-F1
#
_entry.id   AF-A0A2C9KBR0-F1
#
_cell.length_a   1.000
_cell.length_b   1.000
_cell.length_c   1.000
_cell.angle_alpha   90.00
_cell.angle_beta   90.00
_cell.angle_gamma   90.00
#
_symmetry.space_group_name_H-M   'P 1'
#
loop_
_entity.id
_entity.type
_entity.pdbx_description
1 polymer ?
#
loop_
_entity_poly.entity_id
_entity_poly.type
_entity_poly.pdbx_seq_one_letter_code
_entity_poly.pdbx_strand_id
1 'polypeptide(L)'
;MSEQDTDASGTEDEEEKEEDKDIDESEVKDAVELDTSGKVLTDSEIIKKYHFVDSDEDDLNSISDAEEYSPPIAALPPKISKQEENQVEISSSPAYQCLEELFQEGKLTGTKVAFLKAKYSELHETLKRTRENESRLLQEAKKFANDLDKQCEELEKGDNFPENSNTEVSKMREQLLKYNNDLIEAEDKQYQLEYKIECLDEEKKIIQREYSRLPKQGEIEKKIKELQNGNEEMRKEVLQRQNEVKTLVEDLDRTNHQIAHDKKEFEKLTEDMEKLKAELVQINFVPGQTAKEADKILRQKNSIQSQLEALDAEYMEKLEIINNMEVQQKALKDEYFEAETKLKSLRSLLSEKERAFATVEKEYEHAKERETMLNGDKANLDMNLRHIQMERKNLHDIYTRKLKEKERDIRNLKKAELQLKVAEENLNHTKSIHEKVKSQVACLPKDDGSTVKKLEELQKEVEQAKRALAQQNSLTAVEHVKLEASALEEQNLLYEQSDLRIEVVELTRLAAIKADEREQKARDFMRAEMKYHRAVEDLKTKQLQIQDHQKKFQEMQIKLNEFAKLYDVIKNERNKCVNLIQTSSQKAAEMKEKIKILNNEIEILRTAVMLKDKELQKNKLKHMNAIVMRDSLRNELTKQQHLAEEMKAKRDQQKVELGKLNLLINQGEEQMNKLKERFENNVKHRNERGVKLIERNEEVCVFYERVNIQDQMVRNGEVELKTKEEEIRFLQLQKQEMKRSLELLRKNVPDKLNQEKELVTLQIQLEQCQDRMLAMEKSLENPYDETRVRQLTGKDPSPGEIHSKVEELELRLAEKEERLLEKDLIFDQVERLVSRISNKAQAGKDDTLNLAKSVNNIQARLKETTRKMMALVSELSMNQAQAMKLQQEVKEKEAELEQCYIRMEKGDAPSQEIELEWEKMMRDLERKIEEVELRRQLEAEEEQYKLAGGVYTTAVPRPNAYIPEDESELPIPRPYGTQAPFKPSETGSSMRHIRKPVPKPIEI
;
A
#
# COMPACT_ATOMS: atom_id res chain seq x y z
N MET A 1 -55.79 45.52 -34.70
CA MET A 1 -55.89 46.47 -33.57
C MET A 1 -54.79 46.11 -32.58
N SER A 2 -53.65 46.79 -32.53
CA SER A 2 -53.10 47.89 -33.34
C SER A 2 -51.70 48.19 -32.75
N GLU A 3 -50.66 48.58 -33.48
CA GLU A 3 -50.42 48.84 -34.92
C GLU A 3 -48.89 48.92 -35.13
N GLN A 4 -48.41 49.21 -36.35
CA GLN A 4 -47.00 49.45 -36.74
C GLN A 4 -46.17 48.15 -36.87
N ASP A 5 -45.66 47.72 -38.03
CA ASP A 5 -45.15 48.40 -39.27
C ASP A 5 -43.79 49.11 -39.02
N THR A 6 -42.75 49.01 -39.87
CA THR A 6 -42.61 48.39 -41.22
C THR A 6 -41.15 48.05 -41.56
N ASP A 7 -40.97 47.19 -42.58
CA ASP A 7 -39.99 47.19 -43.69
C ASP A 7 -38.96 48.36 -43.85
N ALA A 8 -37.79 48.20 -44.52
CA ALA A 8 -37.02 47.04 -45.03
C ALA A 8 -35.68 47.48 -45.71
N SER A 9 -34.90 46.50 -46.23
CA SER A 9 -34.01 46.55 -47.42
C SER A 9 -32.56 47.11 -47.35
N GLY A 10 -31.68 46.55 -48.22
CA GLY A 10 -30.27 46.93 -48.49
C GLY A 10 -29.25 45.92 -47.90
N THR A 11 -28.63 44.95 -48.59
CA THR A 11 -27.69 44.97 -49.76
C THR A 11 -26.47 45.88 -49.53
N GLU A 12 -25.21 45.43 -49.65
CA GLU A 12 -24.57 44.46 -50.57
C GLU A 12 -23.43 43.62 -49.91
N ASP A 13 -22.91 42.62 -50.62
CA ASP A 13 -21.72 41.81 -50.27
C ASP A 13 -20.42 42.43 -50.84
N GLU A 14 -19.25 42.16 -50.22
CA GLU A 14 -18.02 41.65 -50.89
C GLU A 14 -16.83 41.45 -49.92
N GLU A 15 -15.95 40.48 -50.26
CA GLU A 15 -14.50 40.30 -49.91
C GLU A 15 -13.99 40.44 -48.45
N GLU A 16 -12.90 39.80 -48.01
CA GLU A 16 -12.31 38.47 -48.22
C GLU A 16 -11.29 38.21 -47.08
N LYS A 17 -10.60 37.06 -47.12
CA LYS A 17 -9.61 36.52 -46.17
C LYS A 17 -8.50 37.51 -45.74
N GLU A 18 -8.09 37.48 -44.47
CA GLU A 18 -6.78 36.97 -43.99
C GLU A 18 -6.53 37.25 -42.49
N GLU A 19 -6.04 36.26 -41.74
CA GLU A 19 -5.41 36.43 -40.42
C GLU A 19 -4.21 35.48 -40.32
N ASP A 20 -3.01 36.00 -40.56
CA ASP A 20 -1.74 35.32 -40.31
C ASP A 20 -1.21 35.62 -38.88
N LYS A 21 -0.22 34.85 -38.42
CA LYS A 21 0.36 34.99 -37.07
C LYS A 21 1.87 35.22 -37.10
N ASP A 22 2.31 36.29 -36.46
CA ASP A 22 3.58 36.48 -35.74
C ASP A 22 3.29 37.59 -34.68
N ILE A 23 3.77 37.57 -33.42
CA ILE A 23 5.17 37.56 -32.92
C ILE A 23 5.89 38.84 -33.42
N ASP A 24 6.29 39.80 -32.58
CA ASP A 24 7.35 39.62 -31.57
C ASP A 24 7.34 40.67 -30.41
N GLU A 25 8.41 40.68 -29.59
CA GLU A 25 8.64 41.42 -28.34
C GLU A 25 8.74 42.97 -28.41
N SER A 26 8.61 43.63 -27.24
CA SER A 26 9.49 44.77 -26.87
C SER A 26 9.57 45.03 -25.36
N GLU A 27 10.79 44.83 -24.83
CA GLU A 27 11.58 45.67 -23.91
C GLU A 27 10.99 46.44 -22.71
N VAL A 28 11.66 46.30 -21.55
CA VAL A 28 12.36 47.37 -20.76
C VAL A 28 12.79 46.79 -19.39
N LYS A 29 13.89 47.22 -18.72
CA LYS A 29 15.30 47.41 -19.13
C LYS A 29 16.14 47.67 -17.86
N ASP A 30 17.43 47.34 -17.94
CA ASP A 30 18.56 47.84 -17.14
C ASP A 30 18.65 47.54 -15.61
N ALA A 31 19.84 47.44 -14.98
CA ALA A 31 21.21 47.06 -15.40
C ALA A 31 22.16 47.04 -14.15
N VAL A 32 23.47 46.76 -14.34
CA VAL A 32 24.62 47.16 -13.46
C VAL A 32 24.75 46.33 -12.14
N GLU A 33 25.90 45.76 -11.70
CA GLU A 33 27.31 45.86 -12.12
C GLU A 33 28.22 44.65 -11.70
N LEU A 34 29.45 44.66 -12.22
CA LEU A 34 30.74 44.13 -11.67
C LEU A 34 31.02 42.63 -11.48
N ASP A 35 31.75 42.12 -12.46
CA ASP A 35 32.80 41.09 -12.44
C ASP A 35 33.68 41.02 -11.16
N THR A 36 34.03 39.81 -10.71
CA THR A 36 35.39 39.53 -10.17
C THR A 36 35.78 38.06 -10.24
N SER A 37 37.06 37.81 -10.50
CA SER A 37 37.66 36.48 -10.71
C SER A 37 37.63 35.54 -9.50
N GLY A 38 37.15 34.30 -9.69
CA GLY A 38 37.34 33.16 -8.78
C GLY A 38 37.68 31.88 -9.55
N LYS A 39 38.80 31.24 -9.23
CA LYS A 39 39.38 30.10 -9.98
C LYS A 39 39.93 29.06 -8.98
N VAL A 40 40.28 27.86 -9.48
CA VAL A 40 41.17 26.85 -8.86
C VAL A 40 40.49 25.66 -8.13
N LEU A 41 40.63 24.49 -8.78
CA LEU A 41 40.76 23.10 -8.27
C LEU A 41 39.62 22.41 -7.50
N THR A 42 39.07 21.38 -8.16
CA THR A 42 38.98 20.03 -7.56
C THR A 42 40.34 19.35 -7.71
N ASP A 43 40.95 18.89 -6.61
CA ASP A 43 42.20 18.12 -6.64
C ASP A 43 41.99 16.66 -6.23
N SER A 44 42.88 15.80 -6.73
CA SER A 44 42.94 14.36 -6.44
C SER A 44 44.33 14.01 -5.88
N GLU A 45 44.51 12.74 -5.52
CA GLU A 45 45.75 12.07 -5.13
C GLU A 45 46.38 12.40 -3.76
N ILE A 46 46.62 11.34 -2.97
CA ILE A 46 47.77 11.08 -2.08
C ILE A 46 47.54 9.70 -1.42
N ILE A 47 48.47 8.72 -1.38
CA ILE A 47 49.76 8.56 -2.06
C ILE A 47 50.09 7.06 -2.29
N LYS A 48 50.96 6.84 -3.30
CA LYS A 48 51.90 5.72 -3.60
C LYS A 48 52.26 4.78 -2.41
N LYS A 49 52.75 3.54 -2.56
CA LYS A 49 53.76 3.04 -3.53
C LYS A 49 54.02 1.53 -3.33
N TYR A 50 54.30 0.75 -4.38
CA TYR A 50 55.40 -0.24 -4.48
C TYR A 50 55.48 -0.78 -5.92
N HIS A 51 56.68 -1.17 -6.39
CA HIS A 51 56.98 -1.43 -7.81
C HIS A 51 58.09 -2.49 -7.96
N PHE A 52 57.83 -3.57 -8.71
CA PHE A 52 58.75 -4.38 -9.56
C PHE A 52 58.01 -5.68 -9.98
N VAL A 53 58.15 -6.26 -11.18
CA VAL A 53 58.55 -5.81 -12.54
C VAL A 53 58.27 -6.95 -13.54
N ASP A 54 58.35 -6.71 -14.85
CA ASP A 54 58.18 -7.67 -15.98
C ASP A 54 56.77 -8.30 -16.15
N SER A 55 56.21 -8.50 -17.35
CA SER A 55 56.68 -8.12 -18.70
C SER A 55 55.50 -7.97 -19.70
N ASP A 56 55.64 -6.97 -20.58
CA ASP A 56 55.36 -6.95 -22.03
C ASP A 56 53.97 -7.26 -22.67
N GLU A 57 53.75 -6.44 -23.70
CA GLU A 57 52.88 -6.54 -24.90
C GLU A 57 51.35 -6.32 -24.84
N ASP A 58 50.92 -5.44 -25.75
CA ASP A 58 49.56 -5.01 -26.04
C ASP A 58 48.90 -5.85 -27.16
N ASP A 59 47.60 -5.58 -27.35
CA ASP A 59 46.95 -5.43 -28.66
C ASP A 59 46.22 -6.61 -29.37
N LEU A 60 45.10 -6.22 -29.99
CA LEU A 60 44.37 -6.80 -31.13
C LEU A 60 43.55 -8.12 -31.03
N ASN A 61 42.23 -7.88 -31.06
CA ASN A 61 41.23 -8.43 -32.01
C ASN A 61 40.67 -9.86 -31.90
N SER A 62 39.35 -9.90 -32.08
CA SER A 62 38.54 -11.05 -32.50
C SER A 62 38.82 -11.50 -33.93
N ILE A 63 38.59 -12.79 -34.22
CA ILE A 63 37.93 -13.25 -35.46
C ILE A 63 37.29 -14.64 -35.22
N SER A 64 36.37 -15.04 -36.10
CA SER A 64 35.55 -16.25 -36.00
C SER A 64 36.24 -17.51 -36.55
N ASP A 65 36.10 -18.63 -35.86
CA ASP A 65 36.48 -19.96 -36.37
C ASP A 65 35.50 -20.50 -37.43
N ALA A 66 36.05 -21.23 -38.40
CA ALA A 66 35.34 -22.12 -39.31
C ALA A 66 36.22 -23.35 -39.57
N GLU A 67 35.78 -24.53 -39.14
CA GLU A 67 36.61 -25.75 -39.21
C GLU A 67 36.64 -26.34 -40.63
N GLU A 68 37.85 -26.54 -41.16
CA GLU A 68 38.09 -27.13 -42.48
C GLU A 68 38.49 -28.61 -42.33
N TYR A 69 37.70 -29.52 -42.91
CA TYR A 69 37.84 -30.97 -42.68
C TYR A 69 39.06 -31.54 -43.45
N SER A 70 40.04 -32.07 -42.73
CA SER A 70 41.30 -32.56 -43.33
C SER A 70 41.21 -34.02 -43.81
N PRO A 71 41.92 -34.39 -44.90
CA PRO A 71 41.91 -35.75 -45.45
C PRO A 71 42.78 -36.73 -44.63
N PRO A 72 42.47 -38.04 -44.64
CA PRO A 72 43.20 -39.04 -43.86
C PRO A 72 44.64 -39.25 -44.33
N ILE A 73 45.55 -39.44 -43.37
CA ILE A 73 46.99 -39.57 -43.61
C ILE A 73 47.33 -40.95 -44.16
N ALA A 74 47.67 -41.03 -45.44
CA ALA A 74 48.27 -42.24 -46.03
C ALA A 74 49.73 -42.42 -45.57
N ALA A 75 50.02 -43.52 -44.88
CA ALA A 75 51.34 -43.77 -44.29
C ALA A 75 52.37 -44.21 -45.35
N LEU A 76 53.27 -43.30 -45.73
CA LEU A 76 54.41 -43.63 -46.60
C LEU A 76 55.40 -44.59 -45.90
N PRO A 77 55.86 -45.67 -46.56
CA PRO A 77 56.77 -46.64 -45.95
C PRO A 77 58.18 -46.04 -45.71
N PRO A 78 58.85 -46.36 -44.58
CA PRO A 78 60.18 -45.83 -44.28
C PRO A 78 61.25 -46.15 -45.33
N LYS A 79 62.03 -45.12 -45.71
CA LYS A 79 63.22 -45.28 -46.56
C LYS A 79 64.37 -45.85 -45.72
N ILE A 80 64.83 -47.05 -46.06
CA ILE A 80 65.92 -47.74 -45.36
C ILE A 80 67.27 -47.10 -45.73
N SER A 81 67.80 -46.24 -44.87
CA SER A 81 69.20 -45.82 -44.92
C SER A 81 70.11 -46.98 -44.49
N LYS A 82 70.71 -47.67 -45.45
CA LYS A 82 71.78 -48.64 -45.18
C LYS A 82 73.06 -47.90 -44.76
N GLN A 83 73.28 -47.72 -43.46
CA GLN A 83 74.63 -47.48 -42.94
C GLN A 83 75.24 -48.82 -42.56
N GLU A 84 76.24 -49.23 -43.33
CA GLU A 84 77.04 -50.44 -43.12
C GLU A 84 78.10 -50.20 -42.03
N GLU A 85 77.65 -50.02 -40.79
CA GLU A 85 78.54 -50.14 -39.65
C GLU A 85 78.95 -51.61 -39.49
N ASN A 86 80.22 -51.87 -39.81
CA ASN A 86 80.80 -53.20 -39.87
C ASN A 86 80.72 -53.95 -38.53
N GLN A 87 80.85 -55.28 -38.60
CA GLN A 87 80.90 -56.17 -37.45
C GLN A 87 82.18 -55.92 -36.63
N VAL A 88 82.14 -54.94 -35.73
CA VAL A 88 83.17 -54.73 -34.72
C VAL A 88 83.12 -55.92 -33.77
N GLU A 89 84.15 -56.77 -33.81
CA GLU A 89 84.28 -57.89 -32.87
C GLU A 89 84.22 -57.35 -31.44
N ILE A 90 83.47 -58.02 -30.56
CA ILE A 90 83.13 -57.50 -29.21
C ILE A 90 84.40 -57.19 -28.40
N SER A 91 85.48 -57.96 -28.63
CA SER A 91 86.85 -57.77 -28.16
C SER A 91 87.47 -56.39 -28.43
N SER A 92 87.07 -55.73 -29.53
CA SER A 92 87.62 -54.48 -30.03
C SER A 92 86.76 -53.24 -29.72
N SER A 93 85.63 -53.41 -29.03
CA SER A 93 84.83 -52.28 -28.53
C SER A 93 85.59 -51.49 -27.45
N PRO A 94 85.55 -50.14 -27.43
CA PRO A 94 86.20 -49.33 -26.40
C PRO A 94 85.81 -49.72 -24.96
N ALA A 95 84.54 -50.09 -24.72
CA ALA A 95 84.09 -50.54 -23.41
C ALA A 95 84.77 -51.86 -22.97
N TYR A 96 85.12 -52.73 -23.92
CA TYR A 96 85.81 -54.00 -23.68
C TYR A 96 87.32 -53.82 -23.48
N GLN A 97 87.88 -52.74 -24.04
CA GLN A 97 89.27 -52.32 -23.85
C GLN A 97 89.47 -51.66 -22.48
N CYS A 98 88.63 -50.70 -22.08
CA CYS A 98 88.72 -50.08 -20.76
C CYS A 98 88.50 -51.08 -19.60
N LEU A 99 87.73 -52.15 -19.82
CA LEU A 99 87.63 -53.26 -18.85
C LEU A 99 88.93 -54.08 -18.72
N GLU A 100 89.80 -54.10 -19.74
CA GLU A 100 91.14 -54.71 -19.67
C GLU A 100 92.16 -53.75 -19.04
N GLU A 101 92.08 -52.45 -19.32
CA GLU A 101 92.93 -51.42 -18.70
C GLU A 101 92.71 -51.40 -17.17
N LEU A 102 91.46 -51.41 -16.72
CA LEU A 102 91.09 -51.48 -15.29
C LEU A 102 91.47 -52.82 -14.61
N PHE A 103 91.76 -53.87 -15.40
CA PHE A 103 92.37 -55.11 -14.90
C PHE A 103 93.88 -54.92 -14.68
N GLN A 104 94.58 -54.33 -15.66
CA GLN A 104 96.02 -54.09 -15.60
C GLN A 104 96.40 -53.07 -14.52
N GLU A 105 95.55 -52.09 -14.23
CA GLU A 105 95.71 -51.18 -13.09
C GLU A 105 95.47 -51.85 -11.71
N GLY A 106 95.09 -53.13 -11.67
CA GLY A 106 94.82 -53.88 -10.44
C GLY A 106 93.56 -53.47 -9.67
N LYS A 107 92.77 -52.53 -10.21
CA LYS A 107 91.55 -51.97 -9.58
C LYS A 107 90.36 -52.92 -9.65
N LEU A 108 90.35 -53.87 -10.59
CA LEU A 108 89.34 -54.92 -10.71
C LEU A 108 89.99 -56.30 -10.67
N THR A 109 89.38 -57.25 -9.95
CA THR A 109 89.77 -58.66 -9.99
C THR A 109 89.29 -59.33 -11.30
N GLY A 110 90.08 -60.26 -11.84
CA GLY A 110 89.83 -60.86 -13.15
C GLY A 110 88.47 -61.55 -13.30
N THR A 111 87.92 -62.12 -12.22
CA THR A 111 86.56 -62.67 -12.19
C THR A 111 85.47 -61.60 -12.41
N LYS A 112 85.69 -60.39 -11.91
CA LYS A 112 84.78 -59.25 -12.05
C LYS A 112 84.85 -58.65 -13.45
N VAL A 113 86.04 -58.63 -14.05
CA VAL A 113 86.28 -58.22 -15.45
C VAL A 113 85.63 -59.21 -16.42
N ALA A 114 85.83 -60.52 -16.21
CA ALA A 114 85.19 -61.56 -17.00
C ALA A 114 83.65 -61.49 -16.95
N PHE A 115 83.07 -61.20 -15.77
CA PHE A 115 81.63 -61.00 -15.62
C PHE A 115 81.11 -59.77 -16.39
N LEU A 116 81.81 -58.63 -16.28
CA LEU A 116 81.42 -57.41 -17.01
C LEU A 116 81.57 -57.57 -18.53
N LYS A 117 82.61 -58.29 -18.98
CA LYS A 117 82.79 -58.65 -20.39
C LYS A 117 81.69 -59.58 -20.89
N ALA A 118 81.32 -60.61 -20.14
CA ALA A 118 80.18 -61.47 -20.48
C ALA A 118 78.85 -60.69 -20.56
N LYS A 119 78.60 -59.76 -19.62
CA LYS A 119 77.44 -58.85 -19.65
C LYS A 119 77.41 -57.94 -20.89
N TYR A 120 78.56 -57.46 -21.34
CA TYR A 120 78.64 -56.64 -22.55
C TYR A 120 78.37 -57.47 -23.82
N SER A 121 78.89 -58.70 -23.89
CA SER A 121 78.59 -59.63 -24.99
C SER A 121 77.11 -60.02 -25.06
N GLU A 122 76.48 -60.29 -23.91
CA GLU A 122 75.03 -60.54 -23.81
C GLU A 122 74.21 -59.37 -24.34
N LEU A 123 74.56 -58.14 -23.97
CA LEU A 123 73.90 -56.93 -24.46
C LEU A 123 74.05 -56.77 -25.99
N HIS A 124 75.24 -56.99 -26.53
CA HIS A 124 75.50 -56.92 -27.97
C HIS A 124 74.69 -57.97 -28.75
N GLU A 125 74.56 -59.20 -28.24
CA GLU A 125 73.68 -60.21 -28.84
C GLU A 125 72.21 -59.79 -28.81
N THR A 126 71.71 -59.20 -27.71
CA THR A 126 70.31 -58.72 -27.68
C THR A 126 70.05 -57.63 -28.72
N LEU A 127 70.99 -56.70 -28.93
CA LEU A 127 70.88 -55.64 -29.93
C LEU A 127 70.97 -56.15 -31.38
N LYS A 128 71.70 -57.25 -31.60
CA LYS A 128 71.68 -57.95 -32.90
C LYS A 128 70.30 -58.58 -33.16
N ARG A 129 69.75 -59.30 -32.17
CA ARG A 129 68.44 -59.98 -32.28
C ARG A 129 67.28 -58.99 -32.47
N THR A 130 67.33 -57.78 -31.90
CA THR A 130 66.31 -56.75 -32.14
C THR A 130 66.34 -56.21 -33.56
N ARG A 131 67.54 -55.91 -34.12
CA ARG A 131 67.70 -55.50 -35.53
C ARG A 131 67.23 -56.58 -36.52
N GLU A 132 67.47 -57.86 -36.21
CA GLU A 132 66.97 -58.98 -37.01
C GLU A 132 65.43 -59.08 -36.98
N ASN A 133 64.81 -58.86 -35.82
CA ASN A 133 63.33 -58.79 -35.70
C ASN A 133 62.73 -57.56 -36.41
N GLU A 134 63.35 -56.39 -36.30
CA GLU A 134 62.94 -55.15 -36.99
C GLU A 134 62.92 -55.34 -38.52
N SER A 135 63.98 -55.94 -39.06
CA SER A 135 64.07 -56.31 -40.48
C SER A 135 62.94 -57.29 -40.91
N ARG A 136 62.56 -58.24 -40.03
CA ARG A 136 61.46 -59.17 -40.27
C ARG A 136 60.10 -58.47 -40.29
N LEU A 137 59.84 -57.58 -39.33
CA LEU A 137 58.61 -56.79 -39.23
C LEU A 137 58.45 -55.84 -40.43
N LEU A 138 59.54 -55.25 -40.94
CA LEU A 138 59.53 -54.46 -42.18
C LEU A 138 59.17 -55.29 -43.44
N GLN A 139 59.47 -56.59 -43.47
CA GLN A 139 59.03 -57.48 -44.55
C GLN A 139 57.56 -57.90 -44.39
N GLU A 140 57.08 -58.09 -43.16
CA GLU A 140 55.67 -58.38 -42.87
C GLU A 140 54.79 -57.18 -43.23
N ALA A 141 55.17 -55.96 -42.82
CA ALA A 141 54.49 -54.73 -43.19
C ALA A 141 54.34 -54.53 -44.71
N LYS A 142 55.39 -54.86 -45.50
CA LYS A 142 55.32 -54.80 -46.97
C LYS A 142 54.39 -55.84 -47.60
N LYS A 143 54.16 -56.99 -46.95
CA LYS A 143 53.15 -57.95 -47.42
C LYS A 143 51.75 -57.42 -47.15
N PHE A 144 51.50 -56.94 -45.93
CA PHE A 144 50.19 -56.39 -45.56
C PHE A 144 49.80 -55.18 -46.40
N ALA A 145 50.74 -54.29 -46.75
CA ALA A 145 50.47 -53.19 -47.69
C ALA A 145 49.98 -53.70 -49.05
N ASN A 146 50.71 -54.64 -49.67
CA ASN A 146 50.34 -55.23 -50.97
C ASN A 146 49.01 -56.03 -50.94
N ASP A 147 48.57 -56.49 -49.78
CA ASP A 147 47.27 -57.16 -49.62
C ASP A 147 46.14 -56.15 -49.32
N LEU A 148 46.46 -55.01 -48.72
CA LEU A 148 45.57 -53.85 -48.55
C LEU A 148 45.22 -53.23 -49.92
N ASP A 149 46.22 -53.01 -50.78
CA ASP A 149 46.04 -52.47 -52.14
C ASP A 149 45.05 -53.31 -52.96
N LYS A 150 45.11 -54.64 -52.84
CA LYS A 150 44.16 -55.56 -53.49
C LYS A 150 42.74 -55.45 -52.95
N GLN A 151 42.58 -55.25 -51.63
CA GLN A 151 41.28 -55.07 -51.01
C GLN A 151 40.64 -53.74 -51.43
N CYS A 152 41.44 -52.68 -51.57
CA CYS A 152 41.00 -51.42 -52.18
C CYS A 152 40.54 -51.65 -53.63
N GLU A 153 41.34 -52.37 -54.43
CA GLU A 153 40.97 -52.75 -55.80
C GLU A 153 39.68 -53.59 -55.89
N GLU A 154 39.34 -54.40 -54.89
CA GLU A 154 38.07 -55.15 -54.86
C GLU A 154 36.89 -54.28 -54.40
N LEU A 155 37.12 -53.30 -53.51
CA LEU A 155 36.11 -52.33 -53.08
C LEU A 155 35.71 -51.37 -54.21
N GLU A 156 36.67 -50.82 -54.98
CA GLU A 156 36.38 -49.96 -56.14
C GLU A 156 35.52 -50.67 -57.21
N LYS A 157 35.63 -52.01 -57.30
CA LYS A 157 34.80 -52.84 -58.19
C LYS A 157 33.39 -53.07 -57.63
N GLY A 158 33.17 -52.87 -56.34
CA GLY A 158 31.85 -52.87 -55.69
C GLY A 158 31.10 -51.54 -55.87
N ASP A 159 31.81 -50.41 -55.80
CA ASP A 159 31.21 -49.07 -55.91
C ASP A 159 30.78 -48.70 -57.33
N ASN A 160 31.41 -49.28 -58.36
CA ASN A 160 31.07 -49.07 -59.78
C ASN A 160 29.79 -49.84 -60.23
N PHE A 161 28.71 -49.77 -59.46
CA PHE A 161 27.40 -50.32 -59.81
C PHE A 161 26.51 -49.27 -60.51
N PRO A 162 25.86 -49.58 -61.65
CA PRO A 162 25.11 -48.58 -62.41
C PRO A 162 23.80 -48.17 -61.72
N GLU A 163 23.70 -46.88 -61.37
CA GLU A 163 22.60 -46.27 -60.60
C GLU A 163 21.20 -46.48 -61.21
N ASN A 164 21.10 -46.71 -62.52
CA ASN A 164 19.83 -46.84 -63.25
C ASN A 164 19.19 -48.24 -63.18
N SER A 165 19.42 -49.01 -62.11
CA SER A 165 18.81 -50.32 -61.87
C SER A 165 17.77 -50.29 -60.73
N ASN A 166 16.55 -49.85 -61.08
CA ASN A 166 15.40 -49.64 -60.17
C ASN A 166 14.80 -50.97 -59.65
N THR A 167 15.61 -51.71 -58.90
CA THR A 167 15.29 -53.00 -58.27
C THR A 167 14.74 -52.80 -56.86
N GLU A 168 13.99 -53.78 -56.35
CA GLU A 168 13.41 -53.72 -54.99
C GLU A 168 14.48 -53.60 -53.90
N VAL A 169 15.66 -54.22 -54.11
CA VAL A 169 16.82 -54.11 -53.20
C VAL A 169 17.27 -52.66 -53.03
N SER A 170 17.23 -51.85 -54.07
CA SER A 170 17.61 -50.42 -53.99
C SER A 170 16.63 -49.64 -53.12
N LYS A 171 15.32 -49.83 -53.31
CA LYS A 171 14.27 -49.21 -52.48
C LYS A 171 14.32 -49.67 -51.03
N MET A 172 14.61 -50.96 -50.79
CA MET A 172 14.76 -51.49 -49.44
C MET A 172 16.01 -50.93 -48.75
N ARG A 173 17.11 -50.66 -49.49
CA ARG A 173 18.29 -49.95 -48.98
C ARG A 173 17.99 -48.49 -48.68
N GLU A 174 17.31 -47.77 -49.57
CA GLU A 174 16.87 -46.37 -49.37
C GLU A 174 15.98 -46.24 -48.12
N GLN A 175 15.04 -47.17 -47.92
CA GLN A 175 14.21 -47.24 -46.72
C GLN A 175 15.02 -47.59 -45.46
N LEU A 176 15.96 -48.54 -45.52
CA LEU A 176 16.83 -48.88 -44.39
C LEU A 176 17.73 -47.69 -43.98
N LEU A 177 18.31 -47.00 -44.96
CA LEU A 177 19.19 -45.86 -44.71
C LEU A 177 18.38 -44.69 -44.13
N LYS A 178 17.16 -44.46 -44.63
CA LYS A 178 16.22 -43.54 -43.99
C LYS A 178 15.88 -43.95 -42.55
N TYR A 179 15.47 -45.19 -42.30
CA TYR A 179 15.11 -45.63 -40.94
C TYR A 179 16.29 -45.60 -39.96
N ASN A 180 17.52 -45.84 -40.43
CA ASN A 180 18.72 -45.65 -39.61
C ASN A 180 18.95 -44.16 -39.29
N ASN A 181 18.76 -43.24 -40.24
CA ASN A 181 18.87 -41.81 -39.98
C ASN A 181 17.76 -41.33 -39.02
N ASP A 182 16.51 -41.75 -39.24
CA ASP A 182 15.36 -41.47 -38.37
C ASP A 182 15.59 -42.03 -36.95
N LEU A 183 16.34 -43.14 -36.80
CA LEU A 183 16.72 -43.75 -35.53
C LEU A 183 17.85 -42.97 -34.84
N ILE A 184 18.93 -42.61 -35.54
CA ILE A 184 20.03 -41.79 -34.99
C ILE A 184 19.49 -40.43 -34.53
N GLU A 185 18.62 -39.79 -35.32
CA GLU A 185 17.96 -38.52 -34.94
C GLU A 185 16.99 -38.68 -33.75
N ALA A 186 16.60 -39.90 -33.38
CA ALA A 186 15.83 -40.20 -32.18
C ALA A 186 16.74 -40.51 -30.97
N GLU A 187 17.85 -41.21 -31.18
CA GLU A 187 18.87 -41.50 -30.16
C GLU A 187 19.57 -40.20 -29.70
N ASP A 188 19.93 -39.29 -30.61
CA ASP A 188 20.46 -37.96 -30.28
C ASP A 188 19.47 -37.13 -29.45
N LYS A 189 18.17 -37.18 -29.79
CA LYS A 189 17.12 -36.51 -29.02
C LYS A 189 16.92 -37.14 -27.65
N GLN A 190 17.01 -38.46 -27.53
CA GLN A 190 16.97 -39.15 -26.25
C GLN A 190 18.15 -38.72 -25.37
N TYR A 191 19.38 -38.72 -25.91
CA TYR A 191 20.57 -38.28 -25.19
C TYR A 191 20.46 -36.81 -24.72
N GLN A 192 20.00 -35.90 -25.58
CA GLN A 192 19.75 -34.50 -25.21
C GLN A 192 18.68 -34.35 -24.11
N LEU A 193 17.65 -35.20 -24.12
CA LEU A 193 16.60 -35.21 -23.07
C LEU A 193 17.11 -35.81 -21.76
N GLU A 194 17.90 -36.89 -21.80
CA GLU A 194 18.50 -37.52 -20.62
C GLU A 194 19.51 -36.58 -19.95
N TYR A 195 20.42 -35.96 -20.71
CA TYR A 195 21.32 -34.91 -20.20
C TYR A 195 20.54 -33.75 -19.56
N LYS A 196 19.46 -33.29 -20.19
CA LYS A 196 18.63 -32.21 -19.65
C LYS A 196 17.86 -32.62 -18.40
N ILE A 197 17.44 -33.88 -18.28
CA ILE A 197 16.86 -34.43 -17.04
C ILE A 197 17.92 -34.46 -15.94
N GLU A 198 19.15 -34.85 -16.24
CA GLU A 198 20.24 -34.88 -15.25
C GLU A 198 20.56 -33.47 -14.73
N CYS A 199 20.74 -32.47 -15.60
CA CYS A 199 20.92 -31.07 -15.19
C CYS A 199 19.76 -30.56 -14.32
N LEU A 200 18.50 -30.81 -14.70
CA LEU A 200 17.32 -30.41 -13.92
C LEU A 200 17.24 -31.12 -12.57
N ASP A 201 17.72 -32.37 -12.48
CA ASP A 201 17.76 -33.12 -11.22
C ASP A 201 18.94 -32.67 -10.33
N GLU A 202 20.03 -32.15 -10.90
CA GLU A 202 21.09 -31.43 -10.17
C GLU A 202 20.62 -30.07 -9.64
N GLU A 203 19.99 -29.23 -10.47
CA GLU A 203 19.35 -27.98 -10.04
C GLU A 203 18.37 -28.22 -8.90
N LYS A 204 17.51 -29.24 -9.03
CA LYS A 204 16.59 -29.69 -7.99
C LYS A 204 17.31 -30.15 -6.70
N LYS A 205 18.45 -30.87 -6.80
CA LYS A 205 19.28 -31.22 -5.64
C LYS A 205 19.93 -29.99 -4.99
N ILE A 206 20.24 -28.94 -5.75
CA ILE A 206 20.76 -27.65 -5.23
C ILE A 206 19.62 -26.90 -4.51
N ILE A 207 18.49 -26.69 -5.18
CA ILE A 207 17.30 -26.02 -4.62
C ILE A 207 16.80 -26.74 -3.36
N GLN A 208 16.82 -28.07 -3.30
CA GLN A 208 16.49 -28.83 -2.09
C GLN A 208 17.49 -28.60 -0.94
N ARG A 209 18.80 -28.47 -1.25
CA ARG A 209 19.82 -28.12 -0.26
C ARG A 209 19.63 -26.68 0.26
N GLU A 210 19.28 -25.73 -0.61
CA GLU A 210 18.95 -24.36 -0.21
C GLU A 210 17.66 -24.27 0.60
N TYR A 211 16.61 -25.00 0.20
CA TYR A 211 15.37 -25.15 0.97
C TYR A 211 15.62 -25.74 2.37
N SER A 212 16.58 -26.66 2.52
CA SER A 212 17.00 -27.19 3.82
C SER A 212 17.85 -26.23 4.67
N ARG A 213 18.39 -25.16 4.07
CA ARG A 213 19.17 -24.10 4.73
C ARG A 213 18.31 -22.89 5.14
N LEU A 214 17.13 -22.72 4.54
CA LEU A 214 16.17 -21.72 4.98
C LEU A 214 15.71 -22.02 6.41
N PRO A 215 15.75 -21.05 7.35
CA PRO A 215 15.34 -21.28 8.73
C PRO A 215 13.87 -21.67 8.80
N LYS A 216 13.53 -22.53 9.78
CA LYS A 216 12.19 -23.11 9.86
C LYS A 216 11.16 -22.02 10.16
N GLN A 217 9.93 -22.21 9.66
CA GLN A 217 8.81 -21.26 9.78
C GLN A 217 8.70 -20.60 11.18
N GLY A 218 8.78 -21.39 12.26
CA GLY A 218 8.69 -20.88 13.65
C GLY A 218 9.88 -20.03 14.14
N GLU A 219 11.06 -20.13 13.53
CA GLU A 219 12.22 -19.27 13.80
C GLU A 219 12.09 -17.94 13.06
N ILE A 220 11.62 -17.99 11.81
CA ILE A 220 11.24 -16.80 11.03
C ILE A 220 10.10 -16.05 11.76
N GLU A 221 9.05 -16.76 12.20
CA GLU A 221 7.93 -16.17 12.94
C GLU A 221 8.36 -15.57 14.28
N LYS A 222 9.27 -16.19 15.03
CA LYS A 222 9.86 -15.58 16.22
C LYS A 222 10.58 -14.28 15.88
N LYS A 223 11.47 -14.30 14.88
CA LYS A 223 12.28 -13.13 14.52
C LYS A 223 11.45 -12.01 13.90
N ILE A 224 10.39 -12.34 13.16
CA ILE A 224 9.36 -11.40 12.71
C ILE A 224 8.64 -10.80 13.93
N LYS A 225 8.27 -11.60 14.93
CA LYS A 225 7.56 -11.12 16.13
C LYS A 225 8.43 -10.23 17.02
N GLU A 226 9.71 -10.55 17.15
CA GLU A 226 10.72 -9.71 17.81
C GLU A 226 10.91 -8.38 17.06
N LEU A 227 11.02 -8.41 15.73
CA LEU A 227 11.09 -7.20 14.89
C LEU A 227 9.77 -6.40 14.85
N GLN A 228 8.62 -7.05 15.00
CA GLN A 228 7.31 -6.40 15.15
C GLN A 228 7.21 -5.68 16.49
N ASN A 229 7.57 -6.35 17.60
CA ASN A 229 7.64 -5.73 18.92
C ASN A 229 8.58 -4.51 18.91
N GLY A 230 9.79 -4.66 18.36
CA GLY A 230 10.75 -3.55 18.23
C GLY A 230 10.23 -2.42 17.33
N ASN A 231 9.51 -2.73 16.25
CA ASN A 231 8.83 -1.71 15.43
C ASN A 231 7.69 -1.01 16.19
N GLU A 232 6.94 -1.73 17.04
CA GLU A 232 5.93 -1.10 17.89
C GLU A 232 6.54 -0.22 18.97
N GLU A 233 7.66 -0.62 19.58
CA GLU A 233 8.40 0.17 20.57
C GLU A 233 8.98 1.44 19.91
N MET A 234 9.65 1.32 18.77
CA MET A 234 10.11 2.46 17.97
C MET A 234 8.94 3.36 17.52
N ARG A 235 7.77 2.81 17.18
CA ARG A 235 6.57 3.61 16.86
C ARG A 235 5.99 4.32 18.08
N LYS A 236 6.04 3.71 19.27
CA LYS A 236 5.64 4.33 20.54
C LYS A 236 6.60 5.47 20.89
N GLU A 237 7.91 5.28 20.74
CA GLU A 237 8.89 6.34 20.94
C GLU A 237 8.72 7.47 19.91
N VAL A 238 8.61 7.17 18.61
CA VAL A 238 8.38 8.19 17.57
C VAL A 238 7.08 8.97 17.82
N LEU A 239 6.01 8.31 18.25
CA LEU A 239 4.76 9.00 18.62
C LEU A 239 4.94 9.88 19.86
N GLN A 240 5.71 9.43 20.85
CA GLN A 240 6.05 10.22 22.04
C GLN A 240 6.87 11.45 21.66
N ARG A 241 7.98 11.29 20.92
CA ARG A 241 8.82 12.39 20.40
C ARG A 241 8.00 13.37 19.55
N GLN A 242 7.07 12.88 18.72
CA GLN A 242 6.17 13.73 17.92
C GLN A 242 5.19 14.52 18.79
N ASN A 243 4.79 14.01 19.96
CA ASN A 243 3.94 14.74 20.89
C ASN A 243 4.75 15.75 21.73
N GLU A 244 5.96 15.38 22.16
CA GLU A 244 6.92 16.27 22.80
C GLU A 244 7.26 17.47 21.89
N VAL A 245 7.53 17.23 20.61
CA VAL A 245 7.73 18.28 19.59
C VAL A 245 6.49 19.17 19.42
N LYS A 246 5.27 18.62 19.41
CA LYS A 246 4.04 19.43 19.36
C LYS A 246 3.88 20.31 20.60
N THR A 247 4.10 19.76 21.79
CA THR A 247 4.02 20.58 23.03
C THR A 247 5.08 21.67 23.05
N LEU A 248 6.30 21.39 22.57
CA LEU A 248 7.36 22.39 22.45
C LEU A 248 7.04 23.46 21.39
N VAL A 249 6.37 23.12 20.29
CA VAL A 249 5.89 24.09 19.29
C VAL A 249 4.72 24.92 19.84
N GLU A 250 3.75 24.31 20.54
CA GLU A 250 2.67 25.07 21.19
C GLU A 250 3.18 26.02 22.28
N ASP A 251 4.19 25.60 23.06
CA ASP A 251 4.82 26.46 24.07
C ASP A 251 5.77 27.51 23.45
N LEU A 252 6.40 27.22 22.30
CA LEU A 252 7.09 28.22 21.49
C LEU A 252 6.10 29.27 20.94
N ASP A 253 4.94 28.85 20.46
CA ASP A 253 3.90 29.77 19.99
C ASP A 253 3.31 30.59 21.13
N ARG A 254 3.06 29.99 22.31
CA ARG A 254 2.61 30.71 23.52
C ARG A 254 3.64 31.74 23.97
N THR A 255 4.93 31.37 24.02
CA THR A 255 6.00 32.30 24.40
C THR A 255 6.22 33.39 23.34
N ASN A 256 6.11 33.08 22.03
CA ASN A 256 6.12 34.08 20.96
C ASN A 256 4.94 35.06 21.07
N HIS A 257 3.73 34.59 21.39
CA HIS A 257 2.57 35.46 21.62
C HIS A 257 2.77 36.36 22.86
N GLN A 258 3.34 35.82 23.94
CA GLN A 258 3.69 36.62 25.12
C GLN A 258 4.78 37.65 24.80
N ILE A 259 5.85 37.28 24.10
CA ILE A 259 6.90 38.21 23.65
C ILE A 259 6.34 39.29 22.72
N ALA A 260 5.37 38.96 21.85
CA ALA A 260 4.70 39.94 21.00
C ALA A 260 3.73 40.86 21.77
N HIS A 261 3.14 40.39 22.87
CA HIS A 261 2.37 41.21 23.80
C HIS A 261 3.29 42.16 24.58
N ASP A 262 4.34 41.61 25.21
CA ASP A 262 5.30 42.34 26.04
C ASP A 262 6.07 43.39 25.23
N LYS A 263 6.39 43.11 23.96
CA LYS A 263 6.91 44.12 23.01
C LYS A 263 5.93 45.27 22.80
N LYS A 264 4.64 44.99 22.57
CA LYS A 264 3.62 46.02 22.40
C LYS A 264 3.31 46.82 23.67
N GLU A 265 3.55 46.26 24.85
CA GLU A 265 3.49 47.02 26.09
C GLU A 265 4.77 47.83 26.34
N PHE A 266 5.94 47.28 26.00
CA PHE A 266 7.21 48.01 26.03
C PHE A 266 7.22 49.20 25.06
N GLU A 267 6.74 49.01 23.82
CA GLU A 267 6.59 50.07 22.81
C GLU A 267 5.75 51.24 23.33
N LYS A 268 4.56 50.96 23.88
CA LYS A 268 3.70 51.97 24.54
C LYS A 268 4.39 52.65 25.72
N LEU A 269 5.08 51.89 26.57
CA LEU A 269 5.83 52.45 27.70
C LEU A 269 7.01 53.32 27.25
N THR A 270 7.65 53.01 26.12
CA THR A 270 8.67 53.88 25.51
C THR A 270 8.05 55.14 24.92
N GLU A 271 6.95 55.04 24.18
CA GLU A 271 6.23 56.23 23.69
C GLU A 271 5.79 57.15 24.84
N ASP A 272 5.21 56.58 25.90
CA ASP A 272 4.72 57.36 27.05
C ASP A 272 5.88 57.96 27.87
N MET A 273 7.02 57.27 27.95
CA MET A 273 8.25 57.85 28.49
C MET A 273 8.78 58.98 27.59
N GLU A 274 8.64 58.92 26.27
CA GLU A 274 9.05 59.99 25.36
C GLU A 274 8.10 61.20 25.42
N LYS A 275 6.78 60.98 25.53
CA LYS A 275 5.78 62.02 25.83
C LYS A 275 6.14 62.74 27.14
N LEU A 276 6.39 61.99 28.21
CA LEU A 276 6.83 62.54 29.51
C LEU A 276 8.18 63.27 29.46
N LYS A 277 9.15 62.81 28.64
CA LYS A 277 10.41 63.53 28.42
C LYS A 277 10.18 64.86 27.67
N ALA A 278 9.29 64.88 26.68
CA ALA A 278 8.96 66.10 25.93
C ALA A 278 8.29 67.16 26.82
N GLU A 279 7.33 66.76 27.66
CA GLU A 279 6.67 67.62 28.65
C GLU A 279 7.66 68.22 29.66
N LEU A 280 8.61 67.42 30.15
CA LEU A 280 9.61 67.86 31.13
C LEU A 280 10.57 68.91 30.54
N VAL A 281 10.86 68.85 29.24
CA VAL A 281 11.70 69.84 28.54
C VAL A 281 10.97 71.18 28.33
N GLN A 282 9.64 71.18 28.15
CA GLN A 282 8.87 72.41 27.86
C GLN A 282 8.83 73.42 29.03
N ILE A 283 8.96 72.96 30.28
CA ILE A 283 8.73 73.80 31.48
C ILE A 283 9.85 74.86 31.71
N ASN A 284 11.03 74.71 31.12
CA ASN A 284 12.25 75.43 31.53
C ASN A 284 12.66 76.68 30.70
N PHE A 285 11.92 77.11 29.66
CA PHE A 285 12.45 78.12 28.70
C PHE A 285 11.51 79.27 28.28
N VAL A 286 10.48 79.54 29.08
CA VAL A 286 9.31 80.38 28.74
C VAL A 286 9.61 81.77 28.10
N PRO A 287 10.53 82.64 28.58
CA PRO A 287 10.52 84.06 28.18
C PRO A 287 11.07 84.42 26.80
N GLY A 288 11.64 83.48 26.03
CA GLY A 288 12.51 83.83 24.88
C GLY A 288 12.29 83.10 23.55
N GLN A 289 11.35 82.16 23.44
CA GLN A 289 11.20 81.32 22.24
C GLN A 289 10.18 81.83 21.20
N THR A 290 9.31 82.78 21.56
CA THR A 290 8.21 83.29 20.72
C THR A 290 8.62 83.84 19.35
N ALA A 291 9.87 84.29 19.18
CA ALA A 291 10.40 84.76 17.89
C ALA A 291 10.92 83.62 16.97
N LYS A 292 11.12 82.40 17.48
CA LYS A 292 11.63 81.23 16.71
C LYS A 292 10.57 80.17 16.44
N GLU A 293 9.41 80.25 17.10
CA GLU A 293 8.31 79.30 16.93
C GLU A 293 7.62 79.45 15.57
N ALA A 294 7.55 80.67 15.01
CA ALA A 294 6.95 80.93 13.70
C ALA A 294 7.59 80.11 12.55
N ASP A 295 8.93 80.13 12.44
CA ASP A 295 9.68 79.33 11.45
C ASP A 295 9.55 77.82 11.70
N LYS A 296 9.37 77.41 12.97
CA LYS A 296 9.24 76.01 13.35
C LYS A 296 7.86 75.45 12.98
N ILE A 297 6.81 76.23 13.18
CA ILE A 297 5.43 75.91 12.76
C ILE A 297 5.36 75.72 11.23
N LEU A 298 6.04 76.55 10.44
CA LEU A 298 6.06 76.40 8.99
C LEU A 298 6.70 75.07 8.53
N ARG A 299 7.74 74.61 9.22
CA ARG A 299 8.38 73.30 8.96
C ARG A 299 7.53 72.13 9.47
N GLN A 300 6.89 72.28 10.62
CA GLN A 300 5.95 71.29 11.15
C GLN A 300 4.74 71.12 10.24
N LYS A 301 4.18 72.20 9.67
CA LYS A 301 3.14 72.12 8.64
C LYS A 301 3.57 71.23 7.48
N ASN A 302 4.75 71.47 6.91
CA ASN A 302 5.23 70.70 5.74
C ASN A 302 5.54 69.23 6.10
N SER A 303 5.97 68.96 7.33
CA SER A 303 6.14 67.58 7.83
C SER A 303 4.79 66.85 7.96
N ILE A 304 3.76 67.53 8.48
CA ILE A 304 2.41 66.97 8.62
C ILE A 304 1.73 66.82 7.25
N GLN A 305 1.97 67.75 6.33
CA GLN A 305 1.53 67.68 4.92
C GLN A 305 2.08 66.42 4.24
N SER A 306 3.39 66.15 4.37
CA SER A 306 4.02 64.94 3.82
C SER A 306 3.58 63.65 4.52
N GLN A 307 3.26 63.70 5.81
CA GLN A 307 2.67 62.57 6.54
C GLN A 307 1.22 62.30 6.13
N LEU A 308 0.43 63.34 5.82
CA LEU A 308 -0.92 63.21 5.29
C LEU A 308 -0.88 62.59 3.88
N GLU A 309 0.00 63.08 3.01
CA GLU A 309 0.18 62.55 1.65
C GLU A 309 0.66 61.08 1.65
N ALA A 310 1.48 60.68 2.63
CA ALA A 310 1.85 59.28 2.84
C ALA A 310 0.67 58.43 3.35
N LEU A 311 -0.12 58.94 4.30
CA LEU A 311 -1.27 58.23 4.85
C LEU A 311 -2.43 58.10 3.85
N ASP A 312 -2.63 59.11 2.99
CA ASP A 312 -3.56 59.06 1.86
C ASP A 312 -3.09 58.03 0.82
N ALA A 313 -1.78 57.90 0.58
CA ALA A 313 -1.23 56.86 -0.29
C ALA A 313 -1.44 55.44 0.29
N GLU A 314 -1.16 55.22 1.59
CA GLU A 314 -1.47 53.96 2.28
C GLU A 314 -2.97 53.64 2.24
N TYR A 315 -3.83 54.65 2.41
CA TYR A 315 -5.29 54.50 2.34
C TYR A 315 -5.76 54.10 0.94
N MET A 316 -5.19 54.70 -0.11
CA MET A 316 -5.46 54.32 -1.51
C MET A 316 -4.98 52.89 -1.82
N GLU A 317 -3.80 52.49 -1.34
CA GLU A 317 -3.31 51.10 -1.44
C GLU A 317 -4.28 50.11 -0.75
N LYS A 318 -4.82 50.46 0.44
CA LYS A 318 -5.76 49.59 1.13
C LYS A 318 -7.13 49.54 0.43
N LEU A 319 -7.59 50.63 -0.18
CA LEU A 319 -8.77 50.64 -1.04
C LEU A 319 -8.58 49.75 -2.28
N GLU A 320 -7.41 49.78 -2.92
CA GLU A 320 -7.09 48.92 -4.06
C GLU A 320 -7.03 47.44 -3.67
N ILE A 321 -6.44 47.11 -2.52
CA ILE A 321 -6.47 45.74 -1.95
C ILE A 321 -7.91 45.28 -1.68
N ILE A 322 -8.76 46.13 -1.09
CA ILE A 322 -10.18 45.82 -0.85
C ILE A 322 -10.93 45.57 -2.17
N ASN A 323 -10.72 46.42 -3.18
CA ASN A 323 -11.36 46.28 -4.49
C ASN A 323 -10.91 44.98 -5.20
N ASN A 324 -9.62 44.65 -5.13
CA ASN A 324 -9.09 43.38 -5.63
C ASN A 324 -9.70 42.16 -4.89
N MET A 325 -9.89 42.24 -3.57
CA MET A 325 -10.59 41.20 -2.81
C MET A 325 -12.08 41.09 -3.18
N GLU A 326 -12.77 42.21 -3.49
CA GLU A 326 -14.14 42.16 -3.99
C GLU A 326 -14.25 41.51 -5.38
N VAL A 327 -13.30 41.78 -6.28
CA VAL A 327 -13.23 41.15 -7.60
C VAL A 327 -12.99 39.64 -7.46
N GLN A 328 -12.04 39.23 -6.61
CA GLN A 328 -11.82 37.81 -6.30
C GLN A 328 -13.06 37.14 -5.67
N GLN A 329 -13.77 37.85 -4.78
CA GLN A 329 -15.01 37.34 -4.19
C GLN A 329 -16.16 37.20 -5.21
N LYS A 330 -16.20 38.03 -6.25
CA LYS A 330 -17.15 37.89 -7.37
C LYS A 330 -16.78 36.67 -8.22
N ALA A 331 -15.53 36.56 -8.66
CA ALA A 331 -15.04 35.40 -9.43
C ALA A 331 -15.33 34.06 -8.72
N LEU A 332 -15.04 33.94 -7.42
CA LEU A 332 -15.33 32.73 -6.62
C LEU A 332 -16.83 32.42 -6.49
N LYS A 333 -17.72 33.43 -6.56
CA LYS A 333 -19.18 33.21 -6.58
C LYS A 333 -19.65 32.72 -7.95
N ASP A 334 -19.07 33.24 -9.01
CA ASP A 334 -19.41 32.86 -10.38
C ASP A 334 -18.89 31.43 -10.68
N GLU A 335 -17.67 31.10 -10.24
CA GLU A 335 -17.14 29.72 -10.24
C GLU A 335 -18.02 28.76 -9.42
N TYR A 336 -18.49 29.18 -8.24
CA TYR A 336 -19.41 28.38 -7.43
C TYR A 336 -20.75 28.13 -8.14
N PHE A 337 -21.30 29.16 -8.81
CA PHE A 337 -22.54 29.04 -9.58
C PHE A 337 -22.37 28.15 -10.82
N GLU A 338 -21.24 28.24 -11.52
CA GLU A 338 -20.88 27.29 -12.57
C GLU A 338 -20.74 25.86 -12.04
N ALA A 339 -20.09 25.67 -10.89
CA ALA A 339 -19.96 24.36 -10.27
C ALA A 339 -21.33 23.79 -9.86
N GLU A 340 -22.22 24.60 -9.29
CA GLU A 340 -23.56 24.16 -8.88
C GLU A 340 -24.46 23.82 -10.08
N THR A 341 -24.36 24.57 -11.18
CA THR A 341 -25.10 24.29 -12.42
C THR A 341 -24.58 23.05 -13.15
N LYS A 342 -23.25 22.87 -13.23
CA LYS A 342 -22.61 21.62 -13.73
C LYS A 342 -23.00 20.41 -12.86
N LEU A 343 -23.12 20.58 -11.55
CA LEU A 343 -23.55 19.52 -10.62
C LEU A 343 -25.04 19.19 -10.79
N LYS A 344 -25.90 20.18 -11.05
CA LYS A 344 -27.33 19.98 -11.38
C LYS A 344 -27.51 19.22 -12.70
N SER A 345 -26.75 19.55 -13.75
CA SER A 345 -26.85 18.83 -15.04
C SER A 345 -26.33 17.38 -14.94
N LEU A 346 -25.22 17.16 -14.22
CA LEU A 346 -24.73 15.81 -13.92
C LEU A 346 -25.73 14.96 -13.12
N ARG A 347 -26.48 15.56 -12.17
CA ARG A 347 -27.58 14.88 -11.46
C ARG A 347 -28.76 14.52 -12.38
N SER A 348 -29.11 15.35 -13.36
CA SER A 348 -30.14 15.00 -14.37
C SER A 348 -29.68 13.80 -15.19
N LEU A 349 -28.46 13.86 -15.73
CA LEU A 349 -27.87 12.81 -16.54
C LEU A 349 -27.76 11.48 -15.77
N LEU A 350 -27.40 11.53 -14.48
CA LEU A 350 -27.40 10.35 -13.60
C LEU A 350 -28.80 9.71 -13.53
N SER A 351 -29.84 10.49 -13.24
CA SER A 351 -31.21 9.97 -13.14
C SER A 351 -31.74 9.43 -14.47
N GLU A 352 -31.33 10.02 -15.59
CA GLU A 352 -31.62 9.47 -16.93
C GLU A 352 -30.92 8.12 -17.16
N LYS A 353 -29.66 7.95 -16.72
CA LYS A 353 -28.95 6.66 -16.80
C LYS A 353 -29.51 5.61 -15.84
N GLU A 354 -29.93 5.99 -14.64
CA GLU A 354 -30.62 5.11 -13.69
C GLU A 354 -31.95 4.59 -14.27
N ARG A 355 -32.74 5.46 -14.89
CA ARG A 355 -33.98 5.06 -15.59
C ARG A 355 -33.69 4.12 -16.77
N ALA A 356 -32.68 4.43 -17.58
CA ALA A 356 -32.28 3.60 -18.71
C ALA A 356 -31.76 2.21 -18.27
N PHE A 357 -31.04 2.15 -17.14
CA PHE A 357 -30.62 0.88 -16.54
C PHE A 357 -31.84 0.07 -16.08
N ALA A 358 -32.77 0.69 -15.35
CA ALA A 358 -33.99 0.03 -14.87
C ALA A 358 -34.94 -0.44 -15.99
N THR A 359 -34.88 0.14 -17.20
CA THR A 359 -35.57 -0.41 -18.38
C THR A 359 -34.85 -1.63 -18.95
N VAL A 360 -33.51 -1.58 -19.09
CA VAL A 360 -32.71 -2.71 -19.61
C VAL A 360 -32.75 -3.91 -18.65
N GLU A 361 -32.79 -3.67 -17.34
CA GLU A 361 -32.92 -4.72 -16.32
C GLU A 361 -34.25 -5.49 -16.48
N LYS A 362 -35.37 -4.79 -16.73
CA LYS A 362 -36.67 -5.43 -17.02
C LYS A 362 -36.70 -6.15 -18.36
N GLU A 363 -36.05 -5.61 -19.40
CA GLU A 363 -35.91 -6.29 -20.69
C GLU A 363 -35.10 -7.58 -20.55
N TYR A 364 -34.08 -7.59 -19.68
CA TYR A 364 -33.29 -8.77 -19.32
C TYR A 364 -34.11 -9.79 -18.50
N GLU A 365 -34.91 -9.37 -17.52
CA GLU A 365 -35.85 -10.25 -16.82
C GLU A 365 -36.84 -10.90 -17.79
N HIS A 366 -37.49 -10.13 -18.66
CA HIS A 366 -38.38 -10.66 -19.70
C HIS A 366 -37.65 -11.53 -20.74
N ALA A 367 -36.36 -11.32 -21.01
CA ALA A 367 -35.57 -12.23 -21.84
C ALA A 367 -35.34 -13.58 -21.14
N LYS A 368 -35.01 -13.55 -19.85
CA LYS A 368 -34.82 -14.74 -18.99
C LYS A 368 -36.12 -15.54 -18.81
N GLU A 369 -37.25 -14.88 -18.63
CA GLU A 369 -38.59 -15.52 -18.62
C GLU A 369 -38.89 -16.21 -19.96
N ARG A 370 -38.61 -15.56 -21.09
CA ARG A 370 -38.75 -16.19 -22.42
C ARG A 370 -37.81 -17.38 -22.59
N GLU A 371 -36.60 -17.34 -22.04
CA GLU A 371 -35.67 -18.47 -22.07
C GLU A 371 -36.19 -19.68 -21.26
N THR A 372 -36.78 -19.46 -20.08
CA THR A 372 -37.35 -20.57 -19.28
C THR A 372 -38.56 -21.19 -19.97
N MET A 373 -39.41 -20.39 -20.61
CA MET A 373 -40.53 -20.87 -21.44
C MET A 373 -40.04 -21.72 -22.63
N LEU A 374 -39.06 -21.22 -23.40
CA LEU A 374 -38.49 -21.94 -24.55
C LEU A 374 -37.78 -23.23 -24.14
N ASN A 375 -37.15 -23.28 -22.97
CA ASN A 375 -36.58 -24.52 -22.42
C ASN A 375 -37.68 -25.51 -22.00
N GLY A 376 -38.83 -25.05 -21.51
CA GLY A 376 -40.01 -25.87 -21.27
C GLY A 376 -40.59 -26.46 -22.56
N ASP A 377 -40.79 -25.64 -23.58
CA ASP A 377 -41.26 -26.07 -24.90
C ASP A 377 -40.30 -27.06 -25.57
N LYS A 378 -38.98 -26.85 -25.43
CA LYS A 378 -37.96 -27.79 -25.87
C LYS A 378 -38.08 -29.14 -25.14
N ALA A 379 -38.29 -29.15 -23.83
CA ALA A 379 -38.49 -30.40 -23.07
C ALA A 379 -39.76 -31.15 -23.50
N ASN A 380 -40.85 -30.41 -23.79
CA ASN A 380 -42.09 -30.96 -24.34
C ASN A 380 -41.86 -31.57 -25.74
N LEU A 381 -41.14 -30.86 -26.61
CA LEU A 381 -40.78 -31.35 -27.95
C LEU A 381 -39.86 -32.58 -27.89
N ASP A 382 -38.87 -32.62 -27.01
CA ASP A 382 -38.02 -33.80 -26.78
C ASP A 382 -38.83 -35.00 -26.28
N MET A 383 -39.82 -34.78 -25.41
CA MET A 383 -40.71 -35.84 -24.93
C MET A 383 -41.63 -36.37 -26.04
N ASN A 384 -42.20 -35.49 -26.85
CA ASN A 384 -43.00 -35.85 -28.02
C ASN A 384 -42.16 -36.59 -29.09
N LEU A 385 -40.92 -36.15 -29.32
CA LEU A 385 -39.99 -36.79 -30.26
C LEU A 385 -39.59 -38.18 -29.79
N ARG A 386 -39.35 -38.39 -28.49
CA ARG A 386 -39.16 -39.73 -27.88
C ARG A 386 -40.40 -40.61 -28.03
N HIS A 387 -41.60 -40.06 -27.85
CA HIS A 387 -42.85 -40.78 -28.06
C HIS A 387 -42.99 -41.27 -29.52
N ILE A 388 -42.82 -40.38 -30.50
CA ILE A 388 -42.85 -40.71 -31.94
C ILE A 388 -41.74 -41.73 -32.30
N GLN A 389 -40.55 -41.65 -31.70
CA GLN A 389 -39.50 -42.67 -31.90
C GLN A 389 -39.91 -44.05 -31.34
N MET A 390 -40.58 -44.08 -30.19
CA MET A 390 -41.11 -45.30 -29.56
C MET A 390 -42.24 -45.92 -30.42
N GLU A 391 -43.18 -45.10 -30.90
CA GLU A 391 -44.22 -45.53 -31.84
C GLU A 391 -43.63 -46.06 -33.15
N ARG A 392 -42.67 -45.35 -33.74
CA ARG A 392 -41.96 -45.80 -34.96
C ARG A 392 -41.28 -47.16 -34.74
N LYS A 393 -40.69 -47.40 -33.56
CA LYS A 393 -40.12 -48.71 -33.21
C LYS A 393 -41.21 -49.78 -33.10
N ASN A 394 -42.30 -49.50 -32.39
CA ASN A 394 -43.44 -50.43 -32.25
C ASN A 394 -44.04 -50.79 -33.62
N LEU A 395 -44.23 -49.81 -34.50
CA LEU A 395 -44.71 -50.01 -35.88
C LEU A 395 -43.71 -50.82 -36.72
N HIS A 396 -42.40 -50.61 -36.57
CA HIS A 396 -41.37 -51.40 -37.23
C HIS A 396 -41.36 -52.87 -36.74
N ASP A 397 -41.53 -53.10 -35.43
CA ASP A 397 -41.65 -54.44 -34.87
C ASP A 397 -42.93 -55.15 -35.35
N ILE A 398 -44.06 -54.44 -35.44
CA ILE A 398 -45.33 -54.95 -36.00
C ILE A 398 -45.16 -55.29 -37.49
N TYR A 399 -44.57 -54.39 -38.27
CA TYR A 399 -44.28 -54.61 -39.69
C TYR A 399 -43.39 -55.84 -39.90
N THR A 400 -42.33 -55.98 -39.09
CA THR A 400 -41.40 -57.12 -39.15
C THR A 400 -42.09 -58.45 -38.78
N ARG A 401 -43.04 -58.45 -37.84
CA ARG A 401 -43.89 -59.62 -37.56
C ARG A 401 -44.79 -59.94 -38.76
N LYS A 402 -45.47 -58.94 -39.34
CA LYS A 402 -46.35 -59.12 -40.52
C LYS A 402 -45.58 -59.59 -41.76
N LEU A 403 -44.33 -59.19 -41.92
CA LEU A 403 -43.46 -59.67 -43.00
C LEU A 403 -43.11 -61.16 -42.81
N LYS A 404 -42.76 -61.58 -41.59
CA LYS A 404 -42.51 -62.99 -41.23
C LYS A 404 -43.78 -63.87 -41.35
N GLU A 405 -44.95 -63.33 -41.04
CA GLU A 405 -46.25 -63.98 -41.30
C GLU A 405 -46.47 -64.17 -42.81
N LYS A 406 -46.34 -63.11 -43.62
CA LYS A 406 -46.41 -63.19 -45.09
C LYS A 406 -45.43 -64.22 -45.68
N GLU A 407 -44.21 -64.31 -45.17
CA GLU A 407 -43.22 -65.33 -45.59
C GLU A 407 -43.61 -66.75 -45.16
N ARG A 408 -44.29 -66.92 -44.03
CA ARG A 408 -44.86 -68.21 -43.61
C ARG A 408 -45.99 -68.60 -44.56
N ASP A 409 -46.87 -67.67 -44.90
CA ASP A 409 -48.03 -67.92 -45.75
C ASP A 409 -47.65 -68.17 -47.22
N ILE A 410 -46.65 -67.47 -47.75
CA ILE A 410 -46.05 -67.79 -49.07
C ILE A 410 -45.43 -69.21 -49.07
N ARG A 411 -44.82 -69.65 -47.97
CA ARG A 411 -44.32 -71.04 -47.84
C ARG A 411 -45.43 -72.07 -47.70
N ASN A 412 -46.55 -71.71 -47.07
CA ASN A 412 -47.75 -72.56 -47.00
C ASN A 412 -48.42 -72.67 -48.38
N LEU A 413 -48.58 -71.55 -49.10
CA LEU A 413 -49.12 -71.50 -50.46
C LEU A 413 -48.30 -72.37 -51.41
N LYS A 414 -46.97 -72.22 -51.43
CA LYS A 414 -46.08 -73.07 -52.26
C LYS A 414 -46.17 -74.57 -51.95
N LYS A 415 -46.48 -74.94 -50.70
CA LYS A 415 -46.76 -76.36 -50.35
C LYS A 415 -48.10 -76.81 -50.90
N ALA A 416 -49.13 -75.98 -50.82
CA ALA A 416 -50.46 -76.28 -51.39
C ALA A 416 -50.41 -76.34 -52.93
N GLU A 417 -49.68 -75.44 -53.61
CA GLU A 417 -49.43 -75.47 -55.05
C GLU A 417 -48.72 -76.76 -55.49
N LEU A 418 -47.73 -77.23 -54.71
CA LEU A 418 -47.04 -78.49 -54.98
C LEU A 418 -47.95 -79.71 -54.76
N GLN A 419 -48.77 -79.69 -53.70
CA GLN A 419 -49.78 -80.74 -53.45
C GLN A 419 -50.85 -80.76 -54.55
N LEU A 420 -51.27 -79.60 -55.07
CA LEU A 420 -52.18 -79.48 -56.20
C LEU A 420 -51.58 -80.11 -57.45
N LYS A 421 -50.33 -79.80 -57.79
CA LYS A 421 -49.64 -80.43 -58.94
C LYS A 421 -49.56 -81.95 -58.82
N VAL A 422 -49.20 -82.47 -57.64
CA VAL A 422 -49.18 -83.92 -57.41
C VAL A 422 -50.60 -84.53 -57.54
N ALA A 423 -51.66 -83.81 -57.14
CA ALA A 423 -53.03 -84.25 -57.37
C ALA A 423 -53.44 -84.21 -58.86
N GLU A 424 -52.99 -83.19 -59.62
CA GLU A 424 -53.21 -83.08 -61.06
C GLU A 424 -52.46 -84.16 -61.86
N GLU A 425 -51.22 -84.47 -61.47
CA GLU A 425 -50.43 -85.57 -62.03
C GLU A 425 -51.08 -86.93 -61.76
N ASN A 426 -51.56 -87.18 -60.53
CA ASN A 426 -52.35 -88.37 -60.18
C ASN A 426 -53.69 -88.44 -60.93
N LEU A 427 -54.36 -87.31 -61.15
CA LEU A 427 -55.57 -87.23 -61.96
C LEU A 427 -55.30 -87.56 -63.44
N ASN A 428 -54.17 -87.10 -63.98
CA ASN A 428 -53.78 -87.40 -65.36
C ASN A 428 -53.30 -88.86 -65.51
N HIS A 429 -52.64 -89.43 -64.50
CA HIS A 429 -52.34 -90.86 -64.44
C HIS A 429 -53.61 -91.73 -64.43
N THR A 430 -54.59 -91.39 -63.58
CA THR A 430 -55.88 -92.13 -63.54
C THR A 430 -56.71 -91.95 -64.82
N LYS A 431 -56.68 -90.78 -65.48
CA LYS A 431 -57.23 -90.62 -66.84
C LYS A 431 -56.56 -91.56 -67.86
N SER A 432 -55.23 -91.66 -67.85
CA SER A 432 -54.50 -92.58 -68.75
C SER A 432 -54.82 -94.06 -68.47
N ILE A 433 -55.04 -94.44 -67.20
CA ILE A 433 -55.53 -95.78 -66.86
C ILE A 433 -56.96 -95.99 -67.39
N HIS A 434 -57.87 -95.04 -67.18
CA HIS A 434 -59.23 -95.12 -67.72
C HIS A 434 -59.25 -95.25 -69.24
N GLU A 435 -58.40 -94.51 -69.95
CA GLU A 435 -58.27 -94.57 -71.41
C GLU A 435 -57.72 -95.92 -71.91
N LYS A 436 -56.79 -96.53 -71.16
CA LYS A 436 -56.30 -97.91 -71.43
C LYS A 436 -57.36 -98.98 -71.15
N VAL A 437 -58.17 -98.83 -70.09
CA VAL A 437 -59.31 -99.73 -69.83
C VAL A 437 -60.37 -99.58 -70.93
N LYS A 438 -60.62 -98.34 -71.38
CA LYS A 438 -61.57 -98.03 -72.45
C LYS A 438 -61.15 -98.60 -73.81
N SER A 439 -59.85 -98.62 -74.12
CA SER A 439 -59.35 -99.29 -75.34
C SER A 439 -59.32 -100.82 -75.21
N GLN A 440 -59.08 -101.38 -74.02
CA GLN A 440 -59.22 -102.82 -73.76
C GLN A 440 -60.67 -103.30 -73.93
N VAL A 441 -61.67 -102.52 -73.50
CA VAL A 441 -63.10 -102.79 -73.73
C VAL A 441 -63.49 -102.70 -75.21
N ALA A 442 -62.76 -101.91 -76.02
CA ALA A 442 -63.03 -101.76 -77.45
C ALA A 442 -62.55 -102.94 -78.32
N CYS A 443 -61.82 -103.91 -77.74
CA CYS A 443 -61.17 -105.01 -78.47
C CYS A 443 -61.77 -106.40 -78.17
N LEU A 444 -63.02 -106.47 -77.69
CA LEU A 444 -63.78 -107.73 -77.60
C LEU A 444 -64.80 -107.83 -78.74
N PRO A 445 -65.07 -109.04 -79.30
CA PRO A 445 -65.87 -109.18 -80.52
C PRO A 445 -67.35 -108.87 -80.30
N LYS A 446 -68.02 -108.38 -81.36
CA LYS A 446 -69.46 -108.57 -81.54
C LYS A 446 -69.67 -109.89 -82.28
N ASP A 447 -70.50 -110.74 -81.69
CA ASP A 447 -70.86 -112.07 -82.23
C ASP A 447 -72.40 -112.24 -82.18
N ASP A 448 -72.92 -113.29 -82.81
CA ASP A 448 -74.23 -113.25 -83.49
C ASP A 448 -75.50 -113.07 -82.63
N GLY A 449 -76.40 -112.23 -83.15
CA GLY A 449 -77.69 -111.90 -82.56
C GLY A 449 -78.71 -113.05 -82.67
N SER A 450 -78.84 -113.86 -81.62
CA SER A 450 -79.68 -115.06 -81.60
C SER A 450 -80.98 -114.95 -80.78
N THR A 451 -81.29 -113.79 -80.19
CA THR A 451 -82.41 -113.61 -79.23
C THR A 451 -83.59 -112.75 -79.72
N VAL A 452 -83.73 -112.51 -81.03
CA VAL A 452 -84.97 -111.94 -81.63
C VAL A 452 -85.87 -113.02 -82.26
N LYS A 453 -85.41 -114.28 -82.32
CA LYS A 453 -86.13 -115.48 -82.78
C LYS A 453 -87.30 -115.93 -81.87
N LYS A 454 -88.10 -114.97 -81.40
CA LYS A 454 -89.36 -115.16 -80.63
C LYS A 454 -90.45 -114.13 -80.98
N LEU A 455 -90.23 -113.23 -81.94
CA LEU A 455 -91.25 -112.30 -82.43
C LEU A 455 -91.79 -112.68 -83.82
N GLU A 456 -90.95 -113.22 -84.71
CA GLU A 456 -91.38 -113.63 -86.06
C GLU A 456 -92.26 -114.89 -86.03
N GLU A 457 -92.05 -115.79 -85.06
CA GLU A 457 -92.87 -116.99 -84.82
C GLU A 457 -94.29 -116.70 -84.28
N LEU A 458 -94.70 -115.41 -84.21
CA LEU A 458 -96.09 -114.99 -83.96
C LEU A 458 -96.70 -114.17 -85.12
N GLN A 459 -95.98 -113.99 -86.23
CA GLN A 459 -96.56 -113.62 -87.53
C GLN A 459 -96.72 -114.83 -88.48
N LYS A 460 -96.46 -116.04 -87.95
CA LYS A 460 -97.22 -117.31 -88.06
C LYS A 460 -98.28 -117.46 -89.17
N GLU A 461 -98.32 -118.67 -89.71
CA GLU A 461 -99.54 -119.38 -90.14
C GLU A 461 -100.39 -118.80 -91.29
N VAL A 462 -99.98 -117.69 -91.93
CA VAL A 462 -100.67 -117.13 -93.12
C VAL A 462 -100.07 -117.61 -94.45
N GLU A 463 -98.75 -117.84 -94.55
CA GLU A 463 -98.10 -118.22 -95.83
C GLU A 463 -98.01 -119.73 -96.10
N GLN A 464 -98.18 -120.60 -95.09
CA GLN A 464 -98.17 -122.07 -95.29
C GLN A 464 -99.34 -122.61 -96.15
N ALA A 465 -100.27 -121.75 -96.58
CA ALA A 465 -101.42 -122.12 -97.40
C ALA A 465 -101.22 -122.00 -98.93
N LYS A 466 -100.03 -121.60 -99.43
CA LYS A 466 -99.81 -121.37 -100.88
C LYS A 466 -98.58 -122.05 -101.50
N ARG A 467 -98.63 -123.39 -101.50
CA ARG A 467 -98.06 -124.31 -102.54
C ARG A 467 -96.53 -124.42 -102.55
N ALA A 468 -95.91 -125.61 -102.57
CA ALA A 468 -96.45 -126.97 -102.72
C ALA A 468 -97.25 -127.23 -104.02
N LEU A 469 -96.72 -126.73 -105.15
CA LEU A 469 -96.90 -127.13 -106.56
C LEU A 469 -96.18 -126.05 -107.39
N ALA A 470 -95.17 -126.28 -108.24
CA ALA A 470 -94.53 -127.49 -108.78
C ALA A 470 -92.98 -127.27 -108.82
N GLN A 471 -92.09 -128.13 -109.33
CA GLN A 471 -92.19 -129.26 -110.28
C GLN A 471 -91.02 -130.27 -110.07
N GLN A 472 -91.04 -131.45 -110.72
CA GLN A 472 -90.25 -132.64 -110.29
C GLN A 472 -89.48 -133.35 -111.44
N ASN A 473 -88.17 -133.56 -111.25
CA ASN A 473 -87.24 -134.60 -111.75
C ASN A 473 -87.23 -135.11 -113.24
N SER A 474 -86.23 -134.64 -114.04
CA SER A 474 -85.27 -135.37 -114.95
C SER A 474 -85.62 -136.26 -116.20
N LEU A 475 -85.19 -135.81 -117.43
CA LEU A 475 -84.68 -136.53 -118.68
C LEU A 475 -85.70 -137.18 -119.70
N THR A 476 -85.49 -137.54 -121.02
CA THR A 476 -84.37 -137.56 -122.04
C THR A 476 -84.82 -137.76 -123.55
N ALA A 477 -83.96 -137.44 -124.57
CA ALA A 477 -83.74 -138.08 -125.93
C ALA A 477 -84.75 -137.94 -127.16
N VAL A 478 -84.51 -138.19 -128.50
CA VAL A 478 -83.35 -138.30 -129.48
C VAL A 478 -83.78 -138.36 -131.03
N GLU A 479 -82.99 -137.74 -131.96
CA GLU A 479 -82.65 -137.86 -133.44
C GLU A 479 -83.49 -137.96 -134.80
N HIS A 480 -83.04 -137.12 -135.79
CA HIS A 480 -82.65 -137.28 -137.25
C HIS A 480 -83.61 -137.19 -138.51
N VAL A 481 -82.98 -136.81 -139.67
CA VAL A 481 -83.43 -136.76 -141.12
C VAL A 481 -84.18 -135.47 -141.58
N LYS A 482 -83.99 -134.73 -142.72
CA LYS A 482 -83.20 -134.69 -144.02
C LYS A 482 -83.87 -135.16 -145.37
N LEU A 483 -83.44 -134.79 -146.60
CA LEU A 483 -83.23 -133.47 -147.32
C LEU A 483 -82.57 -133.71 -148.73
N GLU A 484 -83.18 -133.34 -149.89
CA GLU A 484 -82.51 -133.36 -151.24
C GLU A 484 -83.24 -132.57 -152.38
N ALA A 485 -82.62 -131.54 -153.03
CA ALA A 485 -83.16 -130.85 -154.23
C ALA A 485 -82.18 -129.90 -155.02
N SER A 486 -80.89 -129.84 -154.67
CA SER A 486 -80.09 -128.59 -154.75
C SER A 486 -79.35 -128.25 -156.07
N ALA A 487 -79.58 -128.96 -157.17
CA ALA A 487 -78.56 -129.09 -158.24
C ALA A 487 -78.52 -128.02 -159.36
N LEU A 488 -79.46 -127.06 -159.42
CA LEU A 488 -79.56 -126.13 -160.57
C LEU A 488 -79.00 -124.71 -160.30
N GLU A 489 -78.66 -124.39 -159.05
CA GLU A 489 -78.33 -123.03 -158.60
C GLU A 489 -76.83 -122.69 -158.73
N GLU A 490 -75.98 -123.72 -158.78
CA GLU A 490 -74.51 -123.62 -158.67
C GLU A 490 -73.84 -122.84 -159.80
N GLN A 491 -74.39 -122.86 -161.02
CA GLN A 491 -73.70 -122.32 -162.20
C GLN A 491 -73.68 -120.78 -162.25
N ASN A 492 -74.62 -120.09 -161.60
CA ASN A 492 -74.66 -118.62 -161.57
C ASN A 492 -73.61 -118.03 -160.61
N LEU A 493 -73.35 -118.69 -159.48
CA LEU A 493 -72.46 -118.22 -158.40
C LEU A 493 -70.99 -118.07 -158.81
N LEU A 494 -70.57 -118.70 -159.92
CA LEU A 494 -69.18 -118.65 -160.39
C LEU A 494 -68.77 -117.31 -160.98
N TYR A 495 -69.71 -116.52 -161.53
CA TYR A 495 -69.39 -115.19 -162.05
C TYR A 495 -69.21 -114.16 -160.92
N GLU A 496 -70.06 -114.17 -159.91
CA GLU A 496 -69.96 -113.24 -158.76
C GLU A 496 -68.65 -113.42 -157.95
N GLN A 497 -68.08 -114.63 -157.95
CA GLN A 497 -66.80 -114.92 -157.29
C GLN A 497 -65.60 -114.19 -157.94
N SER A 498 -65.70 -113.76 -159.20
CA SER A 498 -64.65 -113.00 -159.90
C SER A 498 -64.39 -111.67 -159.21
N ASP A 499 -65.43 -110.84 -159.14
CA ASP A 499 -65.26 -109.40 -158.96
C ASP A 499 -64.99 -109.05 -157.50
N LEU A 500 -65.58 -109.83 -156.57
CA LEU A 500 -65.31 -109.77 -155.14
C LEU A 500 -63.82 -109.96 -154.78
N ARG A 501 -63.03 -110.65 -155.62
CA ARG A 501 -61.58 -110.81 -155.37
C ARG A 501 -60.78 -109.52 -155.61
N ILE A 502 -61.26 -108.63 -156.49
CA ILE A 502 -60.56 -107.36 -156.77
C ILE A 502 -60.76 -106.40 -155.58
N GLU A 503 -62.01 -106.27 -155.12
CA GLU A 503 -62.38 -105.41 -153.99
C GLU A 503 -61.62 -105.75 -152.70
N VAL A 504 -61.44 -107.05 -152.40
CA VAL A 504 -60.66 -107.53 -151.24
C VAL A 504 -59.20 -107.03 -151.27
N VAL A 505 -58.57 -106.94 -152.46
CA VAL A 505 -57.18 -106.45 -152.58
C VAL A 505 -57.10 -104.95 -152.31
N GLU A 506 -58.06 -104.16 -152.81
CA GLU A 506 -58.09 -102.72 -152.56
C GLU A 506 -58.38 -102.38 -151.09
N LEU A 507 -59.34 -103.08 -150.48
CA LEU A 507 -59.65 -102.97 -149.06
C LEU A 507 -58.45 -103.34 -148.18
N THR A 508 -57.69 -104.37 -148.55
CA THR A 508 -56.46 -104.76 -147.83
C THR A 508 -55.40 -103.66 -147.89
N ARG A 509 -55.22 -103.00 -149.04
CA ARG A 509 -54.27 -101.87 -149.17
C ARG A 509 -54.71 -100.65 -148.34
N LEU A 510 -56.00 -100.34 -148.30
CA LEU A 510 -56.56 -99.29 -147.45
C LEU A 510 -56.37 -99.58 -145.95
N ALA A 511 -56.58 -100.84 -145.54
CA ALA A 511 -56.38 -101.26 -144.15
C ALA A 511 -54.92 -101.07 -143.69
N ALA A 512 -53.94 -101.38 -144.54
CA ALA A 512 -52.51 -101.17 -144.25
C ALA A 512 -52.17 -99.68 -144.04
N ILE A 513 -52.59 -98.79 -144.96
CA ILE A 513 -52.36 -97.34 -144.83
C ILE A 513 -53.00 -96.79 -143.55
N LYS A 514 -54.17 -97.29 -143.15
CA LYS A 514 -54.83 -96.91 -141.89
C LYS A 514 -54.25 -97.59 -140.64
N ALA A 515 -53.39 -98.59 -140.78
CA ALA A 515 -52.52 -99.06 -139.69
C ALA A 515 -51.34 -98.11 -139.49
N ASP A 516 -50.61 -97.77 -140.56
CA ASP A 516 -49.45 -96.87 -140.51
C ASP A 516 -49.82 -95.47 -139.98
N GLU A 517 -50.93 -94.89 -140.47
CA GLU A 517 -51.45 -93.61 -139.95
C GLU A 517 -51.74 -93.66 -138.44
N ARG A 518 -52.25 -94.80 -137.94
CA ARG A 518 -52.59 -94.98 -136.52
C ARG A 518 -51.33 -95.09 -135.67
N GLU A 519 -50.34 -95.86 -136.13
CA GLU A 519 -49.09 -96.07 -135.41
C GLU A 519 -48.19 -94.82 -135.42
N GLN A 520 -48.18 -94.06 -136.52
CA GLN A 520 -47.52 -92.75 -136.56
C GLN A 520 -48.19 -91.75 -135.61
N LYS A 521 -49.53 -91.66 -135.60
CA LYS A 521 -50.26 -90.81 -134.63
C LYS A 521 -50.02 -91.24 -133.18
N ALA A 522 -49.89 -92.54 -132.90
CA ALA A 522 -49.54 -93.04 -131.56
C ALA A 522 -48.11 -92.63 -131.14
N ARG A 523 -47.13 -92.75 -132.05
CA ARG A 523 -45.75 -92.24 -131.83
C ARG A 523 -45.73 -90.72 -131.59
N ASP A 524 -46.52 -89.96 -132.33
CA ASP A 524 -46.58 -88.50 -132.18
C ASP A 524 -47.28 -88.09 -130.89
N PHE A 525 -48.33 -88.81 -130.47
CA PHE A 525 -48.95 -88.66 -129.16
C PHE A 525 -47.95 -88.92 -128.02
N MET A 526 -47.26 -90.07 -128.02
CA MET A 526 -46.24 -90.37 -126.99
C MET A 526 -45.12 -89.30 -126.97
N ARG A 527 -44.68 -88.81 -128.13
CA ARG A 527 -43.67 -87.73 -128.21
C ARG A 527 -44.19 -86.39 -127.70
N ALA A 528 -45.48 -86.11 -127.78
CA ALA A 528 -46.11 -84.94 -127.16
C ALA A 528 -46.30 -85.12 -125.65
N GLU A 529 -46.75 -86.30 -125.21
CA GLU A 529 -46.97 -86.66 -123.81
C GLU A 529 -45.67 -86.62 -122.99
N MET A 530 -44.58 -87.20 -123.50
CA MET A 530 -43.25 -87.11 -122.87
C MET A 530 -42.73 -85.66 -122.78
N LYS A 531 -43.05 -84.80 -123.75
CA LYS A 531 -42.71 -83.36 -123.70
C LYS A 531 -43.55 -82.63 -122.66
N TYR A 532 -44.84 -82.94 -122.58
CA TYR A 532 -45.77 -82.38 -121.60
C TYR A 532 -45.35 -82.74 -120.17
N HIS A 533 -45.04 -84.02 -119.89
CA HIS A 533 -44.57 -84.43 -118.56
C HIS A 533 -43.28 -83.72 -118.15
N ARG A 534 -42.27 -83.63 -119.03
CA ARG A 534 -41.04 -82.86 -118.76
C ARG A 534 -41.33 -81.39 -118.48
N ALA A 535 -42.21 -80.75 -119.26
CA ALA A 535 -42.61 -79.36 -119.03
C ALA A 535 -43.35 -79.16 -117.70
N VAL A 536 -44.11 -80.16 -117.22
CA VAL A 536 -44.76 -80.15 -115.90
C VAL A 536 -43.74 -80.36 -114.77
N GLU A 537 -42.72 -81.21 -114.96
CA GLU A 537 -41.61 -81.38 -114.02
C GLU A 537 -40.74 -80.11 -113.92
N ASP A 538 -40.41 -79.49 -115.05
CA ASP A 538 -39.72 -78.20 -115.12
C ASP A 538 -40.55 -77.08 -114.46
N LEU A 539 -41.85 -77.00 -114.73
CA LEU A 539 -42.75 -76.07 -114.05
C LEU A 539 -42.72 -76.27 -112.52
N LYS A 540 -42.78 -77.52 -112.06
CA LYS A 540 -42.77 -77.88 -110.63
C LYS A 540 -41.44 -77.53 -109.96
N THR A 541 -40.30 -77.80 -110.60
CA THR A 541 -39.00 -77.39 -110.05
C THR A 541 -38.83 -75.87 -110.02
N LYS A 542 -39.35 -75.15 -111.03
CA LYS A 542 -39.35 -73.67 -111.04
C LYS A 542 -40.28 -73.09 -109.98
N GLN A 543 -41.45 -73.67 -109.74
CA GLN A 543 -42.35 -73.27 -108.65
C GLN A 543 -41.71 -73.47 -107.27
N LEU A 544 -40.98 -74.58 -107.05
CA LEU A 544 -40.22 -74.81 -105.82
C LEU A 544 -39.08 -73.78 -105.65
N GLN A 545 -38.33 -73.50 -106.73
CA GLN A 545 -37.30 -72.44 -106.71
C GLN A 545 -37.89 -71.06 -106.36
N ILE A 546 -39.04 -70.70 -106.94
CA ILE A 546 -39.75 -69.45 -106.61
C ILE A 546 -40.17 -69.42 -105.14
N GLN A 547 -40.74 -70.50 -104.60
CA GLN A 547 -41.12 -70.58 -103.19
C GLN A 547 -39.91 -70.43 -102.24
N ASP A 548 -38.77 -71.05 -102.55
CA ASP A 548 -37.57 -70.93 -101.72
C ASP A 548 -36.91 -69.55 -101.84
N HIS A 549 -36.98 -68.89 -102.99
CA HIS A 549 -36.58 -67.48 -103.12
C HIS A 549 -37.54 -66.54 -102.37
N GLN A 550 -38.85 -66.81 -102.37
CA GLN A 550 -39.84 -66.06 -101.58
C GLN A 550 -39.61 -66.21 -100.08
N LYS A 551 -39.33 -67.42 -99.57
CA LYS A 551 -38.93 -67.65 -98.17
C LYS A 551 -37.68 -66.86 -97.81
N LYS A 552 -36.61 -66.96 -98.62
CA LYS A 552 -35.35 -66.22 -98.41
C LYS A 552 -35.54 -64.70 -98.43
N PHE A 553 -36.43 -64.19 -99.28
CA PHE A 553 -36.80 -62.77 -99.29
C PHE A 553 -37.54 -62.37 -97.99
N GLN A 554 -38.53 -63.17 -97.55
CA GLN A 554 -39.24 -62.94 -96.29
C GLN A 554 -38.30 -63.00 -95.08
N GLU A 555 -37.41 -63.99 -95.00
CA GLU A 555 -36.36 -64.07 -93.97
C GLU A 555 -35.45 -62.84 -93.97
N MET A 556 -35.00 -62.38 -95.14
CA MET A 556 -34.15 -61.19 -95.23
C MET A 556 -34.90 -59.92 -94.85
N GLN A 557 -36.18 -59.79 -95.21
CA GLN A 557 -37.03 -58.67 -94.81
C GLN A 557 -37.30 -58.66 -93.30
N ILE A 558 -37.48 -59.84 -92.68
CA ILE A 558 -37.57 -59.99 -91.23
C ILE A 558 -36.27 -59.54 -90.56
N LYS A 559 -35.12 -60.06 -91.01
CA LYS A 559 -33.79 -59.68 -90.50
C LYS A 559 -33.52 -58.17 -90.66
N LEU A 560 -33.90 -57.57 -91.80
CA LEU A 560 -33.77 -56.13 -92.02
C LEU A 560 -34.65 -55.32 -91.06
N ASN A 561 -35.88 -55.75 -90.81
CA ASN A 561 -36.79 -55.13 -89.85
C ASN A 561 -36.29 -55.31 -88.39
N GLU A 562 -35.62 -56.41 -88.08
CA GLU A 562 -34.97 -56.67 -86.78
C GLU A 562 -33.74 -55.76 -86.59
N PHE A 563 -32.88 -55.62 -87.61
CA PHE A 563 -31.75 -54.68 -87.56
C PHE A 563 -32.21 -53.22 -87.47
N ALA A 564 -33.30 -52.83 -88.15
CA ALA A 564 -33.87 -51.49 -88.01
C ALA A 564 -34.33 -51.21 -86.57
N LYS A 565 -35.07 -52.15 -85.95
CA LYS A 565 -35.47 -52.06 -84.53
C LYS A 565 -34.25 -51.99 -83.60
N LEU A 566 -33.23 -52.80 -83.84
CA LEU A 566 -32.00 -52.81 -83.04
C LEU A 566 -31.25 -51.48 -83.17
N TYR A 567 -31.18 -50.91 -84.36
CA TYR A 567 -30.59 -49.59 -84.60
C TYR A 567 -31.36 -48.49 -83.86
N ASP A 568 -32.70 -48.49 -83.90
CA ASP A 568 -33.50 -47.51 -83.15
C ASP A 568 -33.35 -47.71 -81.62
N VAL A 569 -33.20 -48.93 -81.11
CA VAL A 569 -32.85 -49.17 -79.69
C VAL A 569 -31.49 -48.55 -79.37
N ILE A 570 -30.43 -48.87 -80.13
CA ILE A 570 -29.07 -48.35 -79.91
C ILE A 570 -29.02 -46.81 -80.04
N LYS A 571 -29.79 -46.24 -80.96
CA LYS A 571 -29.95 -44.79 -81.14
C LYS A 571 -30.67 -44.13 -79.95
N ASN A 572 -31.72 -44.76 -79.42
CA ASN A 572 -32.41 -44.30 -78.22
C ASN A 572 -31.52 -44.43 -76.97
N GLU A 573 -30.73 -45.49 -76.85
CA GLU A 573 -29.73 -45.65 -75.78
C GLU A 573 -28.60 -44.62 -75.88
N ARG A 574 -28.06 -44.37 -77.10
CA ARG A 574 -27.10 -43.29 -77.34
C ARG A 574 -27.67 -41.94 -76.91
N ASN A 575 -28.89 -41.61 -77.33
CA ASN A 575 -29.55 -40.35 -76.96
C ASN A 575 -29.78 -40.26 -75.44
N LYS A 576 -30.19 -41.36 -74.79
CA LYS A 576 -30.32 -41.44 -73.33
C LYS A 576 -28.98 -41.21 -72.63
N CYS A 577 -27.89 -41.81 -73.11
CA CYS A 577 -26.54 -41.61 -72.59
C CYS A 577 -26.04 -40.16 -72.79
N VAL A 578 -26.28 -39.55 -73.96
CA VAL A 578 -25.97 -38.13 -74.20
C VAL A 578 -26.75 -37.22 -73.25
N ASN A 579 -28.06 -37.46 -73.06
CA ASN A 579 -28.88 -36.68 -72.12
C ASN A 579 -28.39 -36.85 -70.68
N LEU A 580 -28.01 -38.07 -70.27
CA LEU A 580 -27.43 -38.35 -68.95
C LEU A 580 -26.08 -37.65 -68.77
N ILE A 581 -25.21 -37.64 -69.78
CA ILE A 581 -23.93 -36.91 -69.76
C ILE A 581 -24.18 -35.40 -69.65
N GLN A 582 -25.13 -34.85 -70.41
CA GLN A 582 -25.49 -33.43 -70.35
C GLN A 582 -26.05 -33.05 -68.97
N THR A 583 -27.00 -33.83 -68.43
CA THR A 583 -27.54 -33.60 -67.08
C THR A 583 -26.48 -33.77 -65.99
N SER A 584 -25.55 -34.71 -66.14
CA SER A 584 -24.42 -34.88 -65.20
C SER A 584 -23.44 -33.70 -65.26
N SER A 585 -23.11 -33.24 -66.47
CA SER A 585 -22.24 -32.08 -66.70
C SER A 585 -22.86 -30.78 -66.15
N GLN A 586 -24.16 -30.57 -66.39
CA GLN A 586 -24.91 -29.44 -65.82
C GLN A 586 -24.90 -29.50 -64.29
N LYS A 587 -25.23 -30.64 -63.68
CA LYS A 587 -25.16 -30.82 -62.21
C LYS A 587 -23.76 -30.62 -61.65
N ALA A 588 -22.72 -30.99 -62.39
CA ALA A 588 -21.33 -30.74 -62.00
C ALA A 588 -20.95 -29.25 -62.09
N ALA A 589 -21.55 -28.48 -63.00
CA ALA A 589 -21.42 -27.02 -63.04
C ALA A 589 -22.19 -26.35 -61.89
N GLU A 590 -23.47 -26.70 -61.69
CA GLU A 590 -24.30 -26.22 -60.57
C GLU A 590 -23.64 -26.48 -59.21
N MET A 591 -23.04 -27.67 -59.01
CA MET A 591 -22.30 -28.00 -57.79
C MET A 591 -20.98 -27.22 -57.66
N LYS A 592 -20.28 -26.90 -58.76
CA LYS A 592 -19.09 -26.03 -58.72
C LYS A 592 -19.44 -24.60 -58.35
N GLU A 593 -20.56 -24.07 -58.85
CA GLU A 593 -21.06 -22.75 -58.47
C GLU A 593 -21.50 -22.73 -57.01
N LYS A 594 -22.21 -23.77 -56.55
CA LYS A 594 -22.55 -23.92 -55.13
C LYS A 594 -21.31 -23.98 -54.22
N ILE A 595 -20.25 -24.66 -54.64
CA ILE A 595 -18.96 -24.68 -53.91
C ILE A 595 -18.32 -23.28 -53.88
N LYS A 596 -18.36 -22.51 -54.97
CA LYS A 596 -17.88 -21.10 -54.96
C LYS A 596 -18.68 -20.24 -53.99
N ILE A 597 -20.00 -20.34 -54.00
CA ILE A 597 -20.88 -19.58 -53.08
C ILE A 597 -20.55 -19.93 -51.62
N LEU A 598 -20.44 -21.22 -51.29
CA LEU A 598 -20.08 -21.67 -49.94
C LEU A 598 -18.66 -21.25 -49.53
N ASN A 599 -17.70 -21.21 -50.45
CA ASN A 599 -16.35 -20.70 -50.15
C ASN A 599 -16.38 -19.20 -49.82
N ASN A 600 -17.10 -18.39 -50.62
CA ASN A 600 -17.29 -16.96 -50.34
C ASN A 600 -18.00 -16.75 -48.99
N GLU A 601 -19.01 -17.57 -48.68
CA GLU A 601 -19.72 -17.54 -47.39
C GLU A 601 -18.79 -17.91 -46.21
N ILE A 602 -17.91 -18.91 -46.39
CA ILE A 602 -16.84 -19.24 -45.43
C ILE A 602 -15.86 -18.08 -45.23
N GLU A 603 -15.51 -17.33 -46.28
CA GLU A 603 -14.62 -16.15 -46.16
C GLU A 603 -15.31 -14.96 -45.47
N ILE A 604 -16.59 -14.73 -45.75
CA ILE A 604 -17.43 -13.74 -45.03
C ILE A 604 -17.56 -14.13 -43.55
N LEU A 605 -17.79 -15.41 -43.24
CA LEU A 605 -17.86 -15.90 -41.86
C LEU A 605 -16.49 -15.81 -41.15
N ARG A 606 -15.39 -16.14 -41.82
CA ARG A 606 -14.02 -15.97 -41.27
C ARG A 606 -13.69 -14.53 -40.94
N THR A 607 -14.01 -13.60 -41.85
CA THR A 607 -13.78 -12.16 -41.61
C THR A 607 -14.69 -11.60 -40.52
N ALA A 608 -15.94 -12.04 -40.45
CA ALA A 608 -16.85 -11.71 -39.34
C ALA A 608 -16.35 -12.23 -37.98
N VAL A 609 -15.84 -13.47 -37.92
CA VAL A 609 -15.22 -14.03 -36.71
C VAL A 609 -13.99 -13.23 -36.31
N MET A 610 -13.06 -12.94 -37.23
CA MET A 610 -11.86 -12.12 -36.93
C MET A 610 -12.21 -10.71 -36.44
N LEU A 611 -13.28 -10.10 -36.93
CA LEU A 611 -13.78 -8.81 -36.44
C LEU A 611 -14.36 -8.94 -35.02
N LYS A 612 -15.11 -10.01 -34.73
CA LYS A 612 -15.66 -10.28 -33.39
C LYS A 612 -14.59 -10.66 -32.37
N ASP A 613 -13.53 -11.36 -32.77
CA ASP A 613 -12.37 -11.62 -31.91
C ASP A 613 -11.62 -10.34 -31.55
N LYS A 614 -11.40 -9.43 -32.52
CA LYS A 614 -10.81 -8.10 -32.26
C LYS A 614 -11.69 -7.26 -31.33
N GLU A 615 -13.02 -7.29 -31.52
CA GLU A 615 -13.97 -6.60 -30.64
C GLU A 615 -13.97 -7.20 -29.22
N LEU A 616 -13.96 -8.53 -29.10
CA LEU A 616 -13.85 -9.25 -27.83
C LEU A 616 -12.52 -8.94 -27.12
N GLN A 617 -11.40 -8.89 -27.84
CA GLN A 617 -10.09 -8.52 -27.27
C GLN A 617 -10.09 -7.06 -26.77
N LYS A 618 -10.66 -6.13 -27.56
CA LYS A 618 -10.85 -4.72 -27.14
C LYS A 618 -11.72 -4.61 -25.88
N ASN A 619 -12.76 -5.43 -25.77
CA ASN A 619 -13.64 -5.44 -24.59
C ASN A 619 -12.98 -6.13 -23.37
N LYS A 620 -12.17 -7.19 -23.57
CA LYS A 620 -11.34 -7.79 -22.51
C LYS A 620 -10.32 -6.78 -21.95
N LEU A 621 -9.66 -6.00 -22.80
CA LEU A 621 -8.74 -4.94 -22.38
C LEU A 621 -9.47 -3.82 -21.61
N LYS A 622 -10.63 -3.36 -22.09
CA LYS A 622 -11.48 -2.41 -21.34
C LYS A 622 -11.87 -2.96 -19.96
N HIS A 623 -12.24 -4.23 -19.87
CA HIS A 623 -12.63 -4.86 -18.61
C HIS A 623 -11.44 -4.99 -17.64
N MET A 624 -10.25 -5.35 -18.13
CA MET A 624 -9.03 -5.35 -17.32
C MET A 624 -8.69 -3.96 -16.79
N ASN A 625 -8.75 -2.93 -17.64
CA ASN A 625 -8.51 -1.54 -17.22
C ASN A 625 -9.55 -1.07 -16.19
N ALA A 626 -10.82 -1.47 -16.34
CA ALA A 626 -11.87 -1.19 -15.37
C ALA A 626 -11.66 -1.92 -14.02
N ILE A 627 -11.11 -3.14 -14.02
CA ILE A 627 -10.69 -3.85 -12.80
C ILE A 627 -9.55 -3.08 -12.11
N VAL A 628 -8.51 -2.70 -12.85
CA VAL A 628 -7.36 -1.95 -12.31
C VAL A 628 -7.80 -0.60 -11.73
N MET A 629 -8.67 0.15 -12.42
CA MET A 629 -9.21 1.41 -11.88
C MET A 629 -10.16 1.19 -10.69
N ARG A 630 -10.97 0.14 -10.68
CA ARG A 630 -11.81 -0.23 -9.51
C ARG A 630 -10.93 -0.48 -8.29
N ASP A 631 -9.84 -1.23 -8.44
CA ASP A 631 -9.02 -1.63 -7.31
C ASP A 631 -8.04 -0.53 -6.87
N SER A 632 -7.60 0.37 -7.76
CA SER A 632 -6.91 1.60 -7.33
C SER A 632 -7.85 2.55 -6.57
N LEU A 633 -9.09 2.73 -7.03
CA LEU A 633 -10.10 3.53 -6.33
C LEU A 633 -10.50 2.91 -4.98
N ARG A 634 -10.56 1.58 -4.87
CA ARG A 634 -10.76 0.88 -3.59
C ARG A 634 -9.60 1.10 -2.63
N ASN A 635 -8.36 0.97 -3.12
CA ASN A 635 -7.18 1.22 -2.29
C ASN A 635 -7.14 2.67 -1.80
N GLU A 636 -7.50 3.64 -2.65
CA GLU A 636 -7.59 5.04 -2.25
C GLU A 636 -8.73 5.28 -1.23
N LEU A 637 -9.92 4.74 -1.47
CA LEU A 637 -11.03 4.79 -0.49
C LEU A 637 -10.61 4.23 0.88
N THR A 638 -9.87 3.12 0.91
CA THR A 638 -9.36 2.53 2.16
C THR A 638 -8.35 3.45 2.87
N LYS A 639 -7.46 4.14 2.13
CA LYS A 639 -6.56 5.15 2.73
C LYS A 639 -7.36 6.31 3.32
N GLN A 640 -8.33 6.84 2.58
CA GLN A 640 -9.16 7.96 3.02
C GLN A 640 -10.02 7.58 4.24
N GLN A 641 -10.48 6.33 4.34
CA GLN A 641 -11.13 5.79 5.52
C GLN A 641 -10.17 5.75 6.73
N HIS A 642 -8.95 5.18 6.58
CA HIS A 642 -7.95 5.16 7.64
C HIS A 642 -7.58 6.56 8.13
N LEU A 643 -7.41 7.51 7.21
CA LEU A 643 -7.09 8.91 7.54
C LEU A 643 -8.27 9.61 8.25
N ALA A 644 -9.51 9.32 7.85
CA ALA A 644 -10.70 9.80 8.56
C ALA A 644 -10.83 9.20 9.98
N GLU A 645 -10.45 7.94 10.17
CA GLU A 645 -10.41 7.28 11.48
C GLU A 645 -9.30 7.86 12.38
N GLU A 646 -8.10 8.10 11.86
CA GLU A 646 -7.05 8.84 12.56
C GLU A 646 -7.51 10.23 12.99
N MET A 647 -8.12 11.00 12.07
CA MET A 647 -8.59 12.35 12.38
C MET A 647 -9.78 12.35 13.35
N LYS A 648 -10.57 11.27 13.39
CA LYS A 648 -11.56 11.03 14.44
C LYS A 648 -10.89 10.73 15.79
N ALA A 649 -9.89 9.85 15.83
CA ALA A 649 -9.14 9.53 17.05
C ALA A 649 -8.44 10.77 17.64
N LYS A 650 -7.78 11.59 16.80
CA LYS A 650 -7.18 12.88 17.19
C LYS A 650 -8.23 13.83 17.78
N ARG A 651 -9.41 13.95 17.15
CA ARG A 651 -10.53 14.78 17.64
C ARG A 651 -11.09 14.27 18.97
N ASP A 652 -11.20 12.95 19.15
CA ASP A 652 -11.73 12.36 20.37
C ASP A 652 -10.71 12.39 21.53
N GLN A 653 -9.40 12.35 21.23
CA GLN A 653 -8.33 12.71 22.18
C GLN A 653 -8.43 14.17 22.62
N GLN A 654 -8.56 15.11 21.67
CA GLN A 654 -8.69 16.54 21.96
C GLN A 654 -9.92 16.85 22.83
N LYS A 655 -11.04 16.13 22.67
CA LYS A 655 -12.20 16.23 23.58
C LYS A 655 -11.85 15.83 25.02
N VAL A 656 -11.04 14.79 25.21
CA VAL A 656 -10.59 14.35 26.55
C VAL A 656 -9.64 15.38 27.15
N GLU A 657 -8.78 15.99 26.36
CA GLU A 657 -7.88 17.07 26.79
C GLU A 657 -8.65 18.34 27.16
N LEU A 658 -9.62 18.78 26.35
CA LEU A 658 -10.55 19.85 26.70
C LEU A 658 -11.35 19.53 27.97
N GLY A 659 -11.74 18.27 28.18
CA GLY A 659 -12.38 17.81 29.43
C GLY A 659 -11.48 17.97 30.66
N LYS A 660 -10.18 17.64 30.54
CA LYS A 660 -9.18 17.86 31.60
C LYS A 660 -8.93 19.35 31.86
N LEU A 661 -8.81 20.15 30.80
CA LEU A 661 -8.60 21.61 30.91
C LEU A 661 -9.81 22.29 31.58
N ASN A 662 -11.03 21.95 31.19
CA ASN A 662 -12.24 22.46 31.84
C ASN A 662 -12.32 22.04 33.32
N LEU A 663 -11.92 20.82 33.67
CA LEU A 663 -11.85 20.39 35.07
C LEU A 663 -10.82 21.23 35.87
N LEU A 664 -9.66 21.54 35.27
CA LEU A 664 -8.61 22.34 35.90
C LEU A 664 -9.01 23.82 36.02
N ILE A 665 -9.71 24.37 35.02
CA ILE A 665 -10.33 25.72 35.09
C ILE A 665 -11.34 25.77 36.23
N ASN A 666 -12.28 24.81 36.32
CA ASN A 666 -13.26 24.75 37.40
C ASN A 666 -12.60 24.66 38.79
N GLN A 667 -11.50 23.91 38.93
CA GLN A 667 -10.72 23.85 40.17
C GLN A 667 -10.00 25.17 40.48
N GLY A 668 -9.48 25.87 39.46
CA GLY A 668 -8.89 27.20 39.60
C GLY A 668 -9.92 28.25 40.02
N GLU A 669 -11.12 28.23 39.45
CA GLU A 669 -12.25 29.09 39.85
C GLU A 669 -12.71 28.80 41.28
N GLU A 670 -12.81 27.53 41.68
CA GLU A 670 -13.15 27.15 43.04
C GLU A 670 -12.09 27.65 44.05
N GLN A 671 -10.80 27.55 43.72
CA GLN A 671 -9.71 28.11 44.52
C GLN A 671 -9.74 29.65 44.57
N MET A 672 -10.00 30.32 43.44
CA MET A 672 -10.18 31.77 43.38
C MET A 672 -11.33 32.21 44.29
N ASN A 673 -12.46 31.50 44.27
CA ASN A 673 -13.63 31.86 45.09
C ASN A 673 -13.35 31.63 46.59
N LYS A 674 -12.68 30.51 46.95
CA LYS A 674 -12.18 30.28 48.32
C LYS A 674 -11.18 31.36 48.76
N LEU A 675 -10.37 31.91 47.85
CA LEU A 675 -9.45 33.01 48.15
C LEU A 675 -10.17 34.35 48.34
N LYS A 676 -11.18 34.66 47.53
CA LYS A 676 -12.05 35.85 47.71
C LYS A 676 -12.76 35.82 49.05
N GLU A 677 -13.38 34.69 49.42
CA GLU A 677 -14.06 34.53 50.71
C GLU A 677 -13.10 34.75 51.91
N ARG A 678 -11.90 34.17 51.84
CA ARG A 678 -10.83 34.39 52.84
C ARG A 678 -10.40 35.87 52.90
N PHE A 679 -10.29 36.54 51.76
CA PHE A 679 -9.96 37.96 51.71
C PHE A 679 -11.05 38.83 52.33
N GLU A 680 -12.32 38.60 51.99
CA GLU A 680 -13.45 39.27 52.62
C GLU A 680 -13.49 39.08 54.14
N ASN A 681 -13.27 37.85 54.62
CA ASN A 681 -13.26 37.56 56.05
C ASN A 681 -12.07 38.21 56.76
N ASN A 682 -10.90 38.29 56.13
CA ASN A 682 -9.78 39.09 56.63
C ASN A 682 -10.09 40.61 56.65
N VAL A 683 -10.82 41.13 55.65
CA VAL A 683 -11.27 42.53 55.65
C VAL A 683 -12.30 42.78 56.75
N LYS A 684 -13.24 41.86 57.00
CA LYS A 684 -14.18 41.91 58.13
C LYS A 684 -13.42 41.98 59.45
N HIS A 685 -12.50 41.05 59.71
CA HIS A 685 -11.67 41.05 60.93
C HIS A 685 -10.77 42.29 61.09
N ARG A 686 -10.21 42.81 59.98
CA ARG A 686 -9.46 44.07 60.00
C ARG A 686 -10.36 45.23 60.42
N ASN A 687 -11.56 45.31 59.88
CA ASN A 687 -12.52 46.38 60.18
C ASN A 687 -13.05 46.25 61.62
N GLU A 688 -13.43 45.05 62.07
CA GLU A 688 -13.79 44.75 63.47
C GLU A 688 -12.69 45.17 64.46
N ARG A 689 -11.43 44.91 64.13
CA ARG A 689 -10.29 45.30 64.96
C ARG A 689 -9.97 46.80 64.89
N GLY A 690 -10.31 47.44 63.77
CA GLY A 690 -10.29 48.90 63.64
C GLY A 690 -11.32 49.57 64.53
N VAL A 691 -12.57 49.08 64.54
CA VAL A 691 -13.63 49.53 65.46
C VAL A 691 -13.18 49.37 66.92
N LYS A 692 -12.68 48.19 67.30
CA LYS A 692 -12.15 47.93 68.66
C LYS A 692 -10.92 48.74 69.06
N LEU A 693 -10.25 49.40 68.10
CA LEU A 693 -9.16 50.34 68.36
C LEU A 693 -9.68 51.77 68.51
N ILE A 694 -10.74 52.14 67.77
CA ILE A 694 -11.45 53.40 67.94
C ILE A 694 -12.14 53.44 69.31
N GLU A 695 -12.91 52.39 69.67
CA GLU A 695 -13.53 52.23 70.99
C GLU A 695 -12.51 52.41 72.13
N ARG A 696 -11.33 51.78 72.02
CA ARG A 696 -10.24 51.95 73.00
C ARG A 696 -9.62 53.34 73.04
N ASN A 697 -9.51 54.00 71.89
CA ASN A 697 -9.02 55.39 71.85
C ASN A 697 -10.05 56.34 72.47
N GLU A 698 -11.34 56.10 72.28
CA GLU A 698 -12.43 56.83 72.94
C GLU A 698 -12.41 56.61 74.47
N GLU A 699 -12.26 55.36 74.94
CA GLU A 699 -12.01 55.05 76.36
C GLU A 699 -10.81 55.84 76.91
N VAL A 700 -9.69 55.87 76.18
CA VAL A 700 -8.46 56.59 76.58
C VAL A 700 -8.68 58.11 76.60
N CYS A 701 -9.39 58.68 75.63
CA CYS A 701 -9.77 60.11 75.64
C CYS A 701 -10.64 60.44 76.85
N VAL A 702 -11.65 59.63 77.15
CA VAL A 702 -12.52 59.79 78.33
C VAL A 702 -11.70 59.67 79.63
N PHE A 703 -10.70 58.78 79.69
CA PHE A 703 -9.79 58.71 80.84
C PHE A 703 -8.89 59.95 80.95
N TYR A 704 -8.33 60.47 79.85
CA TYR A 704 -7.55 61.71 79.88
C TYR A 704 -8.38 62.90 80.37
N GLU A 705 -9.61 63.05 79.87
CA GLU A 705 -10.50 64.14 80.28
C GLU A 705 -10.94 63.99 81.74
N ARG A 706 -11.22 62.76 82.20
CA ARG A 706 -11.50 62.49 83.62
C ARG A 706 -10.30 62.77 84.52
N VAL A 707 -9.07 62.44 84.10
CA VAL A 707 -7.85 62.78 84.86
C VAL A 707 -7.64 64.30 84.88
N ASN A 708 -7.88 65.00 83.78
CA ASN A 708 -7.74 66.47 83.72
C ASN A 708 -8.76 67.18 84.63
N ILE A 709 -10.01 66.70 84.68
CA ILE A 709 -11.03 67.16 85.63
C ILE A 709 -10.60 66.87 87.07
N GLN A 710 -10.09 65.67 87.36
CA GLN A 710 -9.62 65.30 88.70
C GLN A 710 -8.41 66.14 89.15
N ASP A 711 -7.44 66.39 88.27
CA ASP A 711 -6.28 67.25 88.56
C ASP A 711 -6.72 68.70 88.79
N GLN A 712 -7.68 69.22 88.03
CA GLN A 712 -8.27 70.55 88.31
C GLN A 712 -9.02 70.58 89.64
N MET A 713 -9.74 69.52 90.02
CA MET A 713 -10.36 69.40 91.35
C MET A 713 -9.32 69.35 92.48
N VAL A 714 -8.21 68.63 92.29
CA VAL A 714 -7.10 68.57 93.25
C VAL A 714 -6.44 69.94 93.39
N ARG A 715 -6.15 70.65 92.30
CA ARG A 715 -5.60 72.02 92.32
C ARG A 715 -6.52 73.00 93.04
N ASN A 716 -7.82 72.94 92.79
CA ASN A 716 -8.81 73.76 93.51
C ASN A 716 -8.79 73.42 95.02
N GLY A 717 -8.81 72.13 95.38
CA GLY A 717 -8.73 71.66 96.76
C GLY A 717 -7.42 72.02 97.47
N GLU A 718 -6.29 72.07 96.75
CA GLU A 718 -5.02 72.57 97.27
C GLU A 718 -5.07 74.07 97.58
N VAL A 719 -5.74 74.87 96.74
CA VAL A 719 -5.91 76.31 96.98
C VAL A 719 -6.82 76.55 98.18
N GLU A 720 -7.93 75.81 98.28
CA GLU A 720 -8.80 75.86 99.47
C GLU A 720 -8.05 75.40 100.73
N LEU A 721 -7.27 74.32 100.67
CA LEU A 721 -6.46 73.84 101.79
C LEU A 721 -5.44 74.92 102.23
N LYS A 722 -4.75 75.56 101.28
CA LYS A 722 -3.78 76.64 101.59
C LYS A 722 -4.45 77.83 102.27
N THR A 723 -5.64 78.26 101.83
CA THR A 723 -6.36 79.34 102.56
C THR A 723 -6.78 78.91 103.96
N LYS A 724 -7.13 77.63 104.18
CA LYS A 724 -7.41 77.10 105.53
C LYS A 724 -6.16 76.93 106.40
N GLU A 725 -5.01 76.59 105.83
CA GLU A 725 -3.72 76.62 106.54
C GLU A 725 -3.31 78.05 106.94
N GLU A 726 -3.59 79.04 106.10
CA GLU A 726 -3.38 80.46 106.41
C GLU A 726 -4.34 80.98 107.50
N GLU A 727 -5.63 80.64 107.44
CA GLU A 727 -6.59 80.90 108.52
C GLU A 727 -6.12 80.27 109.86
N ILE A 728 -5.69 79.01 109.83
CA ILE A 728 -5.16 78.30 111.02
C ILE A 728 -3.88 78.98 111.52
N ARG A 729 -2.95 79.38 110.63
CA ARG A 729 -1.72 80.08 111.00
C ARG A 729 -2.04 81.43 111.66
N PHE A 730 -2.98 82.19 111.12
CA PHE A 730 -3.43 83.46 111.67
C PHE A 730 -4.07 83.28 113.07
N LEU A 731 -4.96 82.29 113.24
CA LEU A 731 -5.55 81.95 114.54
C LEU A 731 -4.51 81.45 115.55
N GLN A 732 -3.49 80.70 115.12
CA GLN A 732 -2.36 80.32 115.98
C GLN A 732 -1.55 81.54 116.43
N LEU A 733 -1.34 82.52 115.55
CA LEU A 733 -0.60 83.75 115.85
C LEU A 733 -1.38 84.64 116.83
N GLN A 734 -2.71 84.79 116.64
CA GLN A 734 -3.59 85.42 117.64
C GLN A 734 -3.54 84.69 119.00
N LYS A 735 -3.55 83.36 119.00
CA LYS A 735 -3.46 82.54 120.22
C LYS A 735 -2.11 82.69 120.92
N GLN A 736 -1.02 82.92 120.19
CA GLN A 736 0.29 83.25 120.77
C GLN A 736 0.30 84.65 121.37
N GLU A 737 -0.29 85.64 120.69
CA GLU A 737 -0.37 87.02 121.20
C GLU A 737 -1.24 87.09 122.48
N MET A 738 -2.36 86.38 122.52
CA MET A 738 -3.21 86.30 123.72
C MET A 738 -2.54 85.52 124.87
N LYS A 739 -1.57 84.64 124.59
CA LYS A 739 -0.69 84.09 125.64
C LYS A 739 0.33 85.13 126.12
N ARG A 740 0.97 85.87 125.19
CA ARG A 740 1.94 86.92 125.50
C ARG A 740 1.33 88.00 126.40
N SER A 741 0.12 88.46 126.10
CA SER A 741 -0.60 89.44 126.92
C SER A 741 -0.95 88.88 128.32
N LEU A 742 -1.38 87.62 128.43
CA LEU A 742 -1.60 86.95 129.72
C LEU A 742 -0.32 86.79 130.54
N GLU A 743 0.83 86.50 129.90
CA GLU A 743 2.12 86.41 130.57
C GLU A 743 2.64 87.79 131.04
N LEU A 744 2.41 88.85 130.26
CA LEU A 744 2.68 90.22 130.67
C LEU A 744 1.79 90.64 131.85
N LEU A 745 0.49 90.37 131.80
CA LEU A 745 -0.41 90.64 132.94
C LEU A 745 0.05 89.89 134.20
N ARG A 746 0.44 88.62 134.08
CA ARG A 746 0.96 87.82 135.20
C ARG A 746 2.24 88.40 135.80
N LYS A 747 3.14 88.95 134.98
CA LYS A 747 4.37 89.63 135.46
C LYS A 747 4.09 90.91 136.24
N ASN A 748 2.97 91.59 135.98
CA ASN A 748 2.60 92.84 136.65
C ASN A 748 1.80 92.62 137.96
N VAL A 749 1.39 91.38 138.27
CA VAL A 749 0.66 91.06 139.52
C VAL A 749 1.48 91.34 140.80
N PRO A 750 2.78 91.01 140.90
CA PRO A 750 3.59 91.32 142.08
C PRO A 750 3.72 92.82 142.32
N ASP A 751 3.85 93.62 141.26
CA ASP A 751 3.97 95.08 141.38
C ASP A 751 2.68 95.69 141.93
N LYS A 752 1.51 95.22 141.46
CA LYS A 752 0.21 95.60 142.05
C LYS A 752 0.12 95.23 143.53
N LEU A 753 0.57 94.02 143.92
CA LEU A 753 0.58 93.57 145.31
C LEU A 753 1.58 94.34 146.20
N ASN A 754 2.62 94.94 145.61
CA ASN A 754 3.54 95.82 146.33
C ASN A 754 2.96 97.23 146.47
N GLN A 755 2.39 97.78 145.40
CA GLN A 755 1.66 99.04 145.43
C GLN A 755 0.50 99.00 146.43
N GLU A 756 -0.24 97.90 146.53
CA GLU A 756 -1.31 97.74 147.53
C GLU A 756 -0.79 97.78 148.99
N LYS A 757 0.39 97.22 149.26
CA LYS A 757 1.03 97.32 150.59
C LYS A 757 1.51 98.74 150.87
N GLU A 758 2.13 99.39 149.89
CA GLU A 758 2.58 100.78 149.99
C GLU A 758 1.38 101.72 150.26
N LEU A 759 0.27 101.52 149.55
CA LEU A 759 -0.98 102.27 149.74
C LEU A 759 -1.53 102.12 151.17
N VAL A 760 -1.53 100.90 151.73
CA VAL A 760 -1.90 100.67 153.14
C VAL A 760 -0.95 101.38 154.11
N THR A 761 0.37 101.34 153.89
CA THR A 761 1.32 102.07 154.74
C THR A 761 1.17 103.59 154.63
N LEU A 762 0.86 104.11 153.45
CA LEU A 762 0.60 105.52 153.21
C LEU A 762 -0.73 105.97 153.82
N GLN A 763 -1.77 105.13 153.85
CA GLN A 763 -3.03 105.43 154.55
C GLN A 763 -2.83 105.57 156.07
N ILE A 764 -2.04 104.68 156.68
CA ILE A 764 -1.71 104.77 158.11
C ILE A 764 -0.89 106.04 158.42
N GLN A 765 0.02 106.44 157.53
CA GLN A 765 0.75 107.70 157.65
C GLN A 765 -0.15 108.93 157.39
N LEU A 766 -1.16 108.80 156.53
CA LEU A 766 -2.09 109.88 156.20
C LEU A 766 -2.99 110.23 157.38
N GLU A 767 -3.57 109.25 158.08
CA GLU A 767 -4.35 109.50 159.31
C GLU A 767 -3.52 110.25 160.36
N GLN A 768 -2.29 109.77 160.64
CA GLN A 768 -1.37 110.40 161.60
C GLN A 768 -0.95 111.83 161.21
N CYS A 769 -1.02 112.19 159.93
CA CYS A 769 -0.80 113.54 159.44
C CYS A 769 -2.09 114.37 159.46
N GLN A 770 -3.26 113.78 159.18
CA GLN A 770 -4.56 114.46 159.20
C GLN A 770 -4.96 114.90 160.62
N ASP A 771 -4.71 114.08 161.65
CA ASP A 771 -4.92 114.48 163.05
C ASP A 771 -4.08 115.71 163.46
N ARG A 772 -2.86 115.83 162.91
CA ARG A 772 -2.00 117.01 163.10
C ARG A 772 -2.48 118.20 162.28
N MET A 773 -2.91 117.95 161.05
CA MET A 773 -3.40 118.97 160.12
C MET A 773 -4.65 119.65 160.65
N LEU A 774 -5.64 118.89 161.15
CA LEU A 774 -6.88 119.42 161.75
C LEU A 774 -6.64 120.30 162.99
N ALA A 775 -5.53 120.09 163.70
CA ALA A 775 -5.10 120.97 164.79
C ALA A 775 -4.49 122.30 164.30
N MET A 776 -3.85 122.30 163.12
CA MET A 776 -3.21 123.49 162.53
C MET A 776 -4.14 124.29 161.60
N GLU A 777 -5.06 123.64 160.87
CA GLU A 777 -6.08 124.28 160.02
C GLU A 777 -6.97 125.25 160.81
N LYS A 778 -7.22 124.97 162.10
CA LYS A 778 -7.94 125.87 163.00
C LYS A 778 -7.18 127.16 163.37
N SER A 779 -5.93 127.31 162.92
CA SER A 779 -5.09 128.49 163.15
C SER A 779 -4.62 129.19 161.86
N LEU A 780 -4.74 128.54 160.69
CA LEU A 780 -4.17 129.01 159.43
C LEU A 780 -5.23 129.63 158.49
N GLU A 781 -5.37 130.94 158.65
CA GLU A 781 -5.42 131.92 157.56
C GLU A 781 -6.72 132.03 156.71
N ASN A 782 -7.57 132.96 157.16
CA ASN A 782 -8.67 133.58 156.41
C ASN A 782 -8.15 134.37 155.17
N PRO A 783 -8.97 134.66 154.13
CA PRO A 783 -8.48 134.61 152.76
C PRO A 783 -8.41 135.98 152.06
N TYR A 784 -7.27 136.66 152.13
CA TYR A 784 -6.98 137.89 151.36
C TYR A 784 -5.51 137.93 150.89
N ASP A 785 -5.18 137.19 149.83
CA ASP A 785 -3.93 137.33 149.09
C ASP A 785 -4.19 137.27 147.57
N GLU A 786 -3.59 138.18 146.79
CA GLU A 786 -3.93 138.47 145.39
C GLU A 786 -3.06 137.72 144.37
N THR A 787 -2.21 136.79 144.82
CA THR A 787 -1.05 136.29 144.05
C THR A 787 -1.32 135.19 143.00
N ARG A 788 -2.57 134.79 142.70
CA ARG A 788 -2.85 133.47 142.07
C ARG A 788 -3.69 133.43 140.74
N VAL A 789 -2.99 133.64 139.60
CA VAL A 789 -3.13 132.95 138.26
C VAL A 789 -3.96 133.59 137.10
N ARG A 790 -3.67 133.21 135.81
CA ARG A 790 -3.99 133.84 134.48
C ARG A 790 -4.03 132.82 133.27
N GLN A 791 -4.57 133.15 132.06
CA GLN A 791 -4.65 132.28 130.82
C GLN A 791 -4.49 133.00 129.42
N LEU A 792 -4.37 132.28 128.26
CA LEU A 792 -4.12 132.75 126.83
C LEU A 792 -4.63 131.81 125.64
N THR A 793 -4.35 132.05 124.31
CA THR A 793 -5.22 131.75 123.09
C THR A 793 -4.60 131.23 121.72
N GLY A 794 -5.40 130.74 120.71
CA GLY A 794 -5.04 130.35 119.27
C GLY A 794 -6.23 130.11 118.24
N LYS A 795 -6.04 129.89 116.89
CA LYS A 795 -7.10 129.87 115.79
C LYS A 795 -6.84 129.14 114.40
N ASP A 796 -7.89 129.00 113.52
CA ASP A 796 -7.99 128.27 112.20
C ASP A 796 -8.73 129.03 111.00
N PRO A 797 -8.74 128.52 109.71
CA PRO A 797 -9.25 129.18 108.46
C PRO A 797 -10.68 128.77 107.91
N SER A 798 -11.06 129.14 106.65
CA SER A 798 -12.48 129.29 106.19
C SER A 798 -12.91 128.67 104.81
N PRO A 799 -14.22 128.53 104.48
CA PRO A 799 -14.72 127.63 103.43
C PRO A 799 -14.64 128.03 101.94
N GLY A 800 -14.46 129.32 101.60
CA GLY A 800 -14.66 129.80 100.22
C GLY A 800 -13.70 129.18 99.19
N GLU A 801 -12.48 128.87 99.63
CA GLU A 801 -11.40 128.29 98.81
C GLU A 801 -11.70 126.85 98.34
N ILE A 802 -12.66 126.16 98.98
CA ILE A 802 -13.01 124.77 98.66
C ILE A 802 -13.92 124.70 97.42
N HIS A 803 -14.88 125.62 97.26
CA HIS A 803 -15.90 125.51 96.20
C HIS A 803 -15.32 125.69 94.79
N SER A 804 -14.49 126.71 94.55
CA SER A 804 -13.85 126.91 93.24
C SER A 804 -12.90 125.77 92.84
N LYS A 805 -12.55 124.87 93.77
CA LYS A 805 -11.74 123.68 93.47
C LYS A 805 -12.58 122.48 92.99
N VAL A 806 -13.90 122.51 93.19
CA VAL A 806 -14.82 121.47 92.69
C VAL A 806 -15.17 121.73 91.22
N GLU A 807 -15.56 122.94 90.87
CA GLU A 807 -15.96 123.32 89.50
C GLU A 807 -14.85 123.09 88.45
N GLU A 808 -13.57 123.26 88.83
CA GLU A 808 -12.41 122.98 87.97
C GLU A 808 -12.25 121.48 87.63
N LEU A 809 -12.81 120.58 88.45
CA LEU A 809 -12.70 119.13 88.27
C LEU A 809 -13.84 118.57 87.42
N GLU A 810 -15.05 119.09 87.56
CA GLU A 810 -16.23 118.62 86.82
C GLU A 810 -16.12 118.91 85.32
N LEU A 811 -15.68 120.13 84.94
CA LEU A 811 -15.37 120.49 83.55
C LEU A 811 -14.30 119.58 82.92
N ARG A 812 -13.35 119.11 83.75
CA ARG A 812 -12.26 118.22 83.32
C ARG A 812 -12.71 116.76 83.12
N LEU A 813 -13.86 116.38 83.67
CA LEU A 813 -14.44 115.05 83.50
C LEU A 813 -15.14 114.94 82.13
N ALA A 814 -15.95 115.94 81.77
CA ALA A 814 -16.69 115.97 80.51
C ALA A 814 -15.77 115.85 79.27
N GLU A 815 -14.65 116.58 79.25
CA GLU A 815 -13.61 116.48 78.18
C GLU A 815 -13.03 115.05 78.01
N LYS A 816 -13.15 114.18 79.01
CA LYS A 816 -12.61 112.81 78.99
C LYS A 816 -13.61 111.79 78.48
N GLU A 817 -14.90 112.01 78.72
CA GLU A 817 -15.98 111.12 78.27
C GLU A 817 -16.19 111.22 76.75
N GLU A 818 -16.18 112.45 76.20
CA GLU A 818 -16.27 112.69 74.75
C GLU A 818 -15.15 111.99 73.96
N ARG A 819 -13.89 112.11 74.43
CA ARG A 819 -12.71 111.46 73.80
C ARG A 819 -12.65 109.94 73.99
N LEU A 820 -13.56 109.36 74.79
CA LEU A 820 -13.70 107.93 74.96
C LEU A 820 -14.66 107.38 73.90
N LEU A 821 -15.82 108.05 73.73
CA LEU A 821 -16.80 107.75 72.67
C LEU A 821 -16.20 107.82 71.25
N GLU A 822 -15.33 108.80 70.97
CA GLU A 822 -14.60 108.86 69.68
C GLU A 822 -13.75 107.61 69.41
N LYS A 823 -13.12 107.06 70.46
CA LYS A 823 -12.23 105.90 70.33
C LYS A 823 -12.98 104.59 70.16
N ASP A 824 -14.11 104.43 70.85
CA ASP A 824 -14.95 103.23 70.71
C ASP A 824 -15.52 103.14 69.28
N LEU A 825 -15.90 104.27 68.68
CA LEU A 825 -16.36 104.32 67.29
C LEU A 825 -15.25 103.93 66.28
N ILE A 826 -14.00 104.31 66.55
CA ILE A 826 -12.84 103.90 65.73
C ILE A 826 -12.54 102.40 65.92
N PHE A 827 -12.62 101.89 67.15
CA PHE A 827 -12.40 100.48 67.45
C PHE A 827 -13.39 99.58 66.70
N ASP A 828 -14.69 99.92 66.75
CA ASP A 828 -15.77 99.19 66.07
C ASP A 828 -15.61 99.21 64.52
N GLN A 829 -15.07 100.28 63.92
CA GLN A 829 -14.69 100.26 62.49
C GLN A 829 -13.48 99.36 62.20
N VAL A 830 -12.45 99.37 63.06
CA VAL A 830 -11.26 98.53 62.91
C VAL A 830 -11.62 97.04 63.02
N GLU A 831 -12.45 96.66 63.99
CA GLU A 831 -12.88 95.27 64.18
C GLU A 831 -13.67 94.76 62.96
N ARG A 832 -14.55 95.57 62.38
CA ARG A 832 -15.28 95.26 61.12
C ARG A 832 -14.40 95.19 59.87
N LEU A 833 -13.16 95.71 59.91
CA LEU A 833 -12.15 95.53 58.87
C LEU A 833 -11.32 94.27 59.12
N VAL A 834 -10.83 94.07 60.34
CA VAL A 834 -10.09 92.88 60.76
C VAL A 834 -10.91 91.60 60.54
N SER A 835 -12.20 91.61 60.89
CA SER A 835 -13.13 90.50 60.64
C SER A 835 -13.24 90.13 59.15
N ARG A 836 -13.37 91.12 58.25
CA ARG A 836 -13.43 90.87 56.80
C ARG A 836 -12.11 90.37 56.21
N ILE A 837 -10.97 90.82 56.73
CA ILE A 837 -9.65 90.33 56.31
C ILE A 837 -9.43 88.90 56.84
N SER A 838 -9.77 88.64 58.10
CA SER A 838 -9.70 87.33 58.74
C SER A 838 -10.53 86.29 57.99
N ASN A 839 -11.79 86.59 57.67
CA ASN A 839 -12.67 85.66 56.95
C ASN A 839 -12.14 85.33 55.54
N LYS A 840 -11.55 86.30 54.82
CA LYS A 840 -10.87 86.03 53.53
C LYS A 840 -9.60 85.20 53.69
N ALA A 841 -8.79 85.49 54.71
CA ALA A 841 -7.56 84.74 54.99
C ALA A 841 -7.85 83.30 55.46
N GLN A 842 -8.94 83.10 56.18
CA GLN A 842 -9.37 81.78 56.66
C GLN A 842 -9.95 80.93 55.52
N ALA A 843 -10.75 81.51 54.63
CA ALA A 843 -11.22 80.80 53.41
C ALA A 843 -10.04 80.32 52.54
N GLY A 844 -9.02 81.17 52.33
CA GLY A 844 -7.83 80.80 51.56
C GLY A 844 -6.90 79.77 52.24
N LYS A 845 -7.07 79.49 53.55
CA LYS A 845 -6.25 78.48 54.25
C LYS A 845 -6.60 77.07 53.82
N ASP A 846 -7.88 76.75 53.62
CA ASP A 846 -8.25 75.37 53.27
C ASP A 846 -7.79 75.02 51.85
N ASP A 847 -7.89 75.95 50.90
CA ASP A 847 -7.34 75.79 49.55
C ASP A 847 -5.80 75.65 49.56
N THR A 848 -5.08 76.50 50.30
CA THR A 848 -3.61 76.39 50.40
C THR A 848 -3.15 75.16 51.19
N LEU A 849 -3.91 74.72 52.19
CA LEU A 849 -3.66 73.47 52.92
C LEU A 849 -3.92 72.25 52.03
N ASN A 850 -4.97 72.25 51.21
CA ASN A 850 -5.26 71.17 50.27
C ASN A 850 -4.25 71.13 49.13
N LEU A 851 -3.81 72.29 48.62
CA LEU A 851 -2.69 72.38 47.68
C LEU A 851 -1.40 71.85 48.31
N ALA A 852 -1.05 72.24 49.54
CA ALA A 852 0.12 71.73 50.25
C ALA A 852 0.06 70.22 50.53
N LYS A 853 -1.10 69.68 50.88
CA LYS A 853 -1.33 68.22 51.00
C LYS A 853 -1.14 67.52 49.66
N SER A 854 -1.69 68.08 48.57
CA SER A 854 -1.56 67.53 47.21
C SER A 854 -0.10 67.52 46.75
N VAL A 855 0.60 68.64 46.88
CA VAL A 855 2.04 68.78 46.55
C VAL A 855 2.89 67.83 47.40
N ASN A 856 2.64 67.70 48.70
CA ASN A 856 3.36 66.74 49.54
C ASN A 856 3.07 65.27 49.16
N ASN A 857 1.84 64.94 48.77
CA ASN A 857 1.49 63.60 48.29
C ASN A 857 2.14 63.28 46.94
N ILE A 858 2.14 64.24 46.00
CA ILE A 858 2.88 64.14 44.73
C ILE A 858 4.38 64.00 44.99
N GLN A 859 4.97 64.77 45.91
CA GLN A 859 6.39 64.66 46.26
C GLN A 859 6.72 63.34 46.98
N ALA A 860 5.81 62.81 47.80
CA ALA A 860 5.96 61.50 48.44
C ALA A 860 5.93 60.37 47.40
N ARG A 861 4.94 60.40 46.48
CA ARG A 861 4.86 59.48 45.32
C ARG A 861 6.11 59.59 44.44
N LEU A 862 6.60 60.79 44.16
CA LEU A 862 7.84 61.01 43.40
C LEU A 862 9.05 60.41 44.12
N LYS A 863 9.20 60.64 45.44
CA LYS A 863 10.25 60.01 46.26
C LYS A 863 10.10 58.49 46.38
N GLU A 864 8.94 57.92 46.09
CA GLU A 864 8.72 56.48 46.01
C GLU A 864 9.04 55.93 44.63
N THR A 865 8.58 56.56 43.54
CA THR A 865 8.92 56.16 42.17
C THR A 865 10.40 56.35 41.87
N THR A 866 11.05 57.42 42.35
CA THR A 866 12.52 57.57 42.26
C THR A 866 13.25 56.46 43.02
N ARG A 867 12.75 55.99 44.17
CA ARG A 867 13.35 54.85 44.89
C ARG A 867 13.13 53.52 44.16
N LYS A 868 11.95 53.29 43.59
CA LYS A 868 11.66 52.12 42.73
C LYS A 868 12.51 52.13 41.45
N MET A 869 12.68 53.29 40.83
CA MET A 869 13.56 53.49 39.68
C MET A 869 15.05 53.28 40.05
N MET A 870 15.51 53.79 41.19
CA MET A 870 16.88 53.52 41.67
C MET A 870 17.08 52.04 42.00
N ALA A 871 16.09 51.36 42.58
CA ALA A 871 16.12 49.92 42.80
C ALA A 871 16.25 49.16 41.47
N LEU A 872 15.36 49.44 40.50
CA LEU A 872 15.39 48.84 39.15
C LEU A 872 16.68 49.16 38.39
N VAL A 873 17.26 50.36 38.53
CA VAL A 873 18.56 50.71 37.93
C VAL A 873 19.71 49.95 38.61
N SER A 874 19.66 49.76 39.94
CA SER A 874 20.66 48.96 40.65
C SER A 874 20.54 47.46 40.32
N GLU A 875 19.32 46.95 40.19
CA GLU A 875 19.01 45.59 39.76
C GLU A 875 19.45 45.35 38.31
N LEU A 876 19.13 46.27 37.39
CA LEU A 876 19.60 46.22 36.00
C LEU A 876 21.13 46.27 35.92
N SER A 877 21.79 47.11 36.72
CA SER A 877 23.26 47.19 36.75
C SER A 877 23.91 45.94 37.35
N MET A 878 23.28 45.31 38.35
CA MET A 878 23.72 44.03 38.90
C MET A 878 23.51 42.89 37.90
N ASN A 879 22.39 42.88 37.18
CA ASN A 879 22.09 41.90 36.14
C ASN A 879 22.99 42.08 34.91
N GLN A 880 23.34 43.32 34.53
CA GLN A 880 24.37 43.58 33.52
C GLN A 880 25.75 43.10 33.99
N ALA A 881 26.15 43.38 35.23
CA ALA A 881 27.42 42.90 35.78
C ALA A 881 27.48 41.36 35.85
N GLN A 882 26.37 40.69 36.20
CA GLN A 882 26.25 39.24 36.13
C GLN A 882 26.31 38.72 34.70
N ALA A 883 25.60 39.34 33.75
CA ALA A 883 25.63 38.94 32.34
C ALA A 883 27.03 39.11 31.73
N MET A 884 27.74 40.21 32.03
CA MET A 884 29.13 40.41 31.60
C MET A 884 30.09 39.40 32.25
N LYS A 885 29.89 39.08 33.55
CA LYS A 885 30.68 38.05 34.24
C LYS A 885 30.45 36.66 33.66
N LEU A 886 29.19 36.28 33.41
CA LEU A 886 28.83 35.01 32.76
C LEU A 886 29.36 34.95 31.32
N GLN A 887 29.30 36.05 30.56
CA GLN A 887 29.88 36.12 29.21
C GLN A 887 31.41 36.01 29.22
N GLN A 888 32.07 36.50 30.28
CA GLN A 888 33.51 36.30 30.48
C GLN A 888 33.82 34.86 30.91
N GLU A 889 33.06 34.27 31.84
CA GLU A 889 33.21 32.86 32.23
C GLU A 889 33.00 31.91 31.06
N VAL A 890 32.03 32.20 30.16
CA VAL A 890 31.85 31.45 28.91
C VAL A 890 33.09 31.56 28.04
N LYS A 891 33.64 32.75 27.80
CA LYS A 891 34.87 32.92 26.99
C LYS A 891 36.10 32.27 27.61
N GLU A 892 36.22 32.31 28.93
CA GLU A 892 37.29 31.63 29.67
C GLU A 892 37.15 30.10 29.54
N LYS A 893 35.93 29.57 29.59
CA LYS A 893 35.67 28.13 29.35
C LYS A 893 35.78 27.71 27.88
N GLU A 894 35.45 28.57 26.93
CA GLU A 894 35.71 28.36 25.50
C GLU A 894 37.23 28.29 25.24
N ALA A 895 38.02 29.20 25.83
CA ALA A 895 39.48 29.20 25.71
C ALA A 895 40.17 28.06 26.47
N GLU A 896 39.61 27.60 27.60
CA GLU A 896 40.03 26.34 28.25
C GLU A 896 39.73 25.14 27.35
N LEU A 897 38.53 25.07 26.75
CA LEU A 897 38.12 23.98 25.87
C LEU A 897 38.97 23.91 24.60
N GLU A 898 39.27 25.05 23.98
CA GLU A 898 40.20 25.15 22.84
C GLU A 898 41.61 24.67 23.21
N GLN A 899 42.11 25.04 24.40
CA GLN A 899 43.37 24.48 24.93
C GLN A 899 43.29 22.97 25.21
N CYS A 900 42.16 22.45 25.67
CA CYS A 900 41.93 21.02 25.86
C CYS A 900 42.01 20.27 24.52
N TYR A 901 41.39 20.79 23.46
CA TYR A 901 41.51 20.23 22.11
C TYR A 901 42.95 20.27 21.59
N ILE A 902 43.64 21.42 21.72
CA ILE A 902 45.04 21.58 21.27
C ILE A 902 46.02 20.66 22.03
N ARG A 903 45.72 20.27 23.27
CA ARG A 903 46.48 19.24 24.02
C ARG A 903 46.15 17.83 23.52
N MET A 904 44.87 17.53 23.36
CA MET A 904 44.40 16.22 22.88
C MET A 904 44.90 15.91 21.45
N GLU A 905 44.97 16.90 20.57
CA GLU A 905 45.57 16.76 19.22
C GLU A 905 47.08 16.46 19.25
N LYS A 906 47.78 16.82 20.33
CA LYS A 906 49.21 16.51 20.55
C LYS A 906 49.43 15.16 21.25
N GLY A 907 48.36 14.50 21.69
CA GLY A 907 48.40 13.27 22.47
C GLY A 907 48.57 13.48 23.98
N ASP A 908 48.54 14.73 24.45
CA ASP A 908 48.59 15.08 25.88
C ASP A 908 47.20 14.93 26.54
N ALA A 909 47.17 14.82 27.87
CA ALA A 909 45.92 14.82 28.62
C ALA A 909 45.15 16.15 28.42
N PRO A 910 43.82 16.15 28.20
CA PRO A 910 43.08 17.39 27.87
C PRO A 910 43.17 18.47 28.94
N SER A 911 43.16 18.10 30.22
CA SER A 911 43.31 19.01 31.36
C SER A 911 44.25 18.42 32.41
N GLN A 912 44.96 19.29 33.15
CA GLN A 912 45.84 18.88 34.26
C GLN A 912 45.09 18.18 35.40
N GLU A 913 43.79 18.43 35.57
CA GLU A 913 42.98 17.69 36.54
C GLU A 913 42.78 16.23 36.07
N ILE A 914 42.53 16.03 34.77
CA ILE A 914 42.39 14.69 34.15
C ILE A 914 43.75 13.96 34.13
N GLU A 915 44.84 14.70 33.91
CA GLU A 915 46.22 14.21 34.03
C GLU A 915 46.51 13.68 35.44
N LEU A 916 46.18 14.45 36.48
CA LEU A 916 46.32 14.07 37.89
C LEU A 916 45.40 12.91 38.29
N GLU A 917 44.17 12.84 37.76
CA GLU A 917 43.27 11.70 37.96
C GLU A 917 43.78 10.44 37.24
N TRP A 918 44.37 10.56 36.05
CA TRP A 918 45.02 9.47 35.34
C TRP A 918 46.25 8.96 36.09
N GLU A 919 47.16 9.83 36.51
CA GLU A 919 48.29 9.44 37.38
C GLU A 919 47.80 8.77 38.69
N LYS A 920 46.69 9.23 39.24
CA LYS A 920 46.09 8.64 40.46
C LYS A 920 45.50 7.26 40.17
N MET A 921 44.83 7.08 39.03
CA MET A 921 44.35 5.77 38.58
C MET A 921 45.51 4.80 38.36
N MET A 922 46.61 5.26 37.75
CA MET A 922 47.83 4.46 37.57
C MET A 922 48.45 4.08 38.93
N ARG A 923 48.59 5.03 39.87
CA ARG A 923 49.05 4.74 41.24
C ARG A 923 48.10 3.86 42.06
N ASP A 924 46.81 3.85 41.75
CA ASP A 924 45.82 2.93 42.34
C ASP A 924 45.79 1.56 41.63
N LEU A 925 46.32 1.45 40.40
CA LEU A 925 46.56 0.18 39.71
C LEU A 925 47.88 -0.47 40.17
N GLU A 926 48.96 0.31 40.27
CA GLU A 926 50.25 -0.12 40.83
C GLU A 926 50.06 -0.67 42.25
N ARG A 927 49.36 0.07 43.13
CA ARG A 927 49.07 -0.38 44.50
C ARG A 927 48.22 -1.66 44.54
N LYS A 928 47.35 -1.91 43.57
CA LYS A 928 46.59 -3.18 43.47
C LYS A 928 47.48 -4.35 43.01
N ILE A 929 48.47 -4.08 42.16
CA ILE A 929 49.47 -5.08 41.78
C ILE A 929 50.33 -5.42 43.01
N GLU A 930 50.81 -4.42 43.74
CA GLU A 930 51.54 -4.58 45.01
C GLU A 930 50.69 -5.33 46.07
N GLU A 931 49.40 -5.00 46.24
CA GLU A 931 48.49 -5.72 47.16
C GLU A 931 48.31 -7.19 46.76
N VAL A 932 48.25 -7.51 45.46
CA VAL A 932 48.15 -8.89 44.97
C VAL A 932 49.45 -9.67 45.18
N GLU A 933 50.61 -9.05 44.96
CA GLU A 933 51.91 -9.68 45.23
C GLU A 933 52.14 -9.86 46.74
N LEU A 934 51.81 -8.87 47.57
CA LEU A 934 51.88 -8.95 49.03
C LEU A 934 50.95 -10.04 49.57
N ARG A 935 49.72 -10.14 49.04
CA ARG A 935 48.78 -11.20 49.42
C ARG A 935 49.31 -12.60 49.05
N ARG A 936 49.97 -12.73 47.90
CA ARG A 936 50.62 -13.97 47.48
C ARG A 936 51.83 -14.35 48.34
N GLN A 937 52.51 -13.36 48.93
CA GLN A 937 53.56 -13.59 49.94
C GLN A 937 52.95 -14.02 51.29
N LEU A 938 51.87 -13.37 51.73
CA LEU A 938 51.14 -13.74 52.95
C LEU A 938 50.57 -15.16 52.88
N GLU A 939 50.01 -15.58 51.73
CA GLU A 939 49.55 -16.96 51.52
C GLU A 939 50.69 -18.01 51.63
N ALA A 940 51.94 -17.62 51.33
CA ALA A 940 53.12 -18.46 51.53
C ALA A 940 53.66 -18.42 52.98
N GLU A 941 53.50 -17.30 53.69
CA GLU A 941 53.80 -17.22 55.13
C GLU A 941 52.79 -18.01 55.97
N GLU A 942 51.50 -18.01 55.61
CA GLU A 942 50.46 -18.78 56.32
C GLU A 942 50.73 -20.29 56.34
N GLU A 943 51.41 -20.85 55.34
CA GLU A 943 51.81 -22.27 55.36
C GLU A 943 52.86 -22.59 56.44
N GLN A 944 53.64 -21.61 56.91
CA GLN A 944 54.63 -21.81 57.99
C GLN A 944 53.99 -21.92 59.38
N TYR A 945 52.77 -21.38 59.58
CA TYR A 945 52.09 -21.33 60.89
C TYR A 945 51.17 -22.54 61.18
N LYS A 946 51.37 -23.63 60.44
CA LYS A 946 50.44 -24.76 60.31
C LYS A 946 50.99 -26.02 60.98
N LEU A 947 50.63 -26.24 62.25
CA LEU A 947 51.14 -27.38 63.02
C LEU A 947 50.58 -28.73 62.56
N ALA A 948 51.34 -29.80 62.83
CA ALA A 948 50.91 -31.19 62.63
C ALA A 948 49.63 -31.46 63.45
N GLY A 949 48.51 -31.66 62.76
CA GLY A 949 47.16 -31.66 63.34
C GLY A 949 46.20 -30.65 62.68
N GLY A 950 46.70 -29.74 61.84
CA GLY A 950 45.88 -28.86 60.99
C GLY A 950 45.32 -27.62 61.70
N VAL A 951 45.79 -27.32 62.91
CA VAL A 951 45.44 -26.10 63.66
C VAL A 951 46.51 -25.03 63.40
N TYR A 952 46.07 -23.87 62.92
CA TYR A 952 46.92 -22.69 62.72
C TYR A 952 47.16 -21.97 64.06
N THR A 953 48.35 -21.40 64.26
CA THR A 953 48.69 -20.64 65.48
C THR A 953 49.27 -19.27 65.15
N THR A 954 48.76 -18.23 65.81
CA THR A 954 49.23 -16.84 65.70
C THR A 954 50.35 -16.47 66.68
N ALA A 955 50.97 -17.46 67.33
CA ALA A 955 52.02 -17.25 68.32
C ALA A 955 53.41 -17.20 67.66
N VAL A 956 53.97 -15.99 67.51
CA VAL A 956 55.34 -15.80 67.01
C VAL A 956 56.35 -16.52 67.92
N PRO A 957 57.21 -17.42 67.39
CA PRO A 957 58.22 -18.12 68.18
C PRO A 957 59.18 -17.14 68.88
N ARG A 958 59.36 -17.28 70.20
CA ARG A 958 60.31 -16.44 70.95
C ARG A 958 61.74 -17.00 70.81
N PRO A 959 62.73 -16.25 70.27
CA PRO A 959 64.03 -16.80 69.87
C PRO A 959 64.91 -17.51 70.93
N ASN A 960 64.53 -17.52 72.20
CA ASN A 960 65.30 -18.13 73.31
C ASN A 960 64.46 -19.12 74.16
N ALA A 961 63.35 -19.65 73.62
CA ALA A 961 62.58 -20.72 74.27
C ALA A 961 63.05 -22.10 73.77
N TYR A 962 64.17 -22.58 74.31
CA TYR A 962 64.72 -23.90 73.96
C TYR A 962 63.89 -25.02 74.59
N ILE A 963 63.02 -25.65 73.80
CA ILE A 963 62.23 -26.82 74.17
C ILE A 963 62.80 -28.01 73.38
N PRO A 964 63.47 -28.98 74.03
CA PRO A 964 63.96 -30.19 73.36
C PRO A 964 62.81 -31.06 72.84
N GLU A 965 63.01 -31.73 71.70
CA GLU A 965 61.96 -32.45 70.96
C GLU A 965 61.81 -33.94 71.37
N ASP A 966 62.16 -34.31 72.61
CA ASP A 966 62.06 -35.68 73.13
C ASP A 966 60.84 -35.85 74.05
N GLU A 967 59.92 -36.77 73.70
CA GLU A 967 58.59 -36.95 74.34
C GLU A 967 58.61 -37.63 75.73
N SER A 968 59.54 -37.30 76.64
CA SER A 968 59.69 -38.03 77.92
C SER A 968 60.26 -37.25 79.12
N GLU A 969 59.75 -36.03 79.41
CA GLU A 969 59.40 -35.55 80.77
C GLU A 969 58.87 -34.10 80.76
N LEU A 970 58.24 -33.65 81.87
CA LEU A 970 57.57 -32.34 81.99
C LEU A 970 58.52 -31.19 82.40
N PRO A 971 58.74 -30.15 81.57
CA PRO A 971 59.61 -29.03 81.92
C PRO A 971 58.88 -27.93 82.71
N ILE A 972 59.18 -27.79 84.02
CA ILE A 972 58.68 -26.68 84.86
C ILE A 972 59.70 -25.51 84.85
N PRO A 973 59.35 -24.31 84.33
CA PRO A 973 60.25 -23.16 84.34
C PRO A 973 60.50 -22.59 85.75
N ARG A 974 61.74 -22.16 86.02
CA ARG A 974 62.11 -21.45 87.26
C ARG A 974 61.98 -19.92 87.12
N PRO A 975 61.77 -19.15 88.21
CA PRO A 975 61.65 -17.70 88.14
C PRO A 975 62.95 -17.00 87.74
N TYR A 976 62.86 -15.96 86.91
CA TYR A 976 63.97 -15.06 86.60
C TYR A 976 64.13 -13.96 87.67
N GLY A 977 65.37 -13.47 87.82
CA GLY A 977 65.77 -12.49 88.82
C GLY A 977 65.38 -11.03 88.51
N THR A 978 65.72 -10.14 89.43
CA THR A 978 65.16 -8.77 89.61
C THR A 978 65.55 -7.69 88.59
N GLN A 979 66.12 -8.04 87.43
CA GLN A 979 66.50 -7.07 86.38
C GLN A 979 66.23 -7.59 84.96
N ALA A 980 64.95 -7.68 84.58
CA ALA A 980 64.54 -7.87 83.19
C ALA A 980 64.18 -6.51 82.55
N PRO A 981 64.75 -6.13 81.40
CA PRO A 981 64.48 -4.82 80.78
C PRO A 981 63.06 -4.74 80.22
N PHE A 982 62.33 -3.70 80.62
CA PHE A 982 60.94 -3.44 80.23
C PHE A 982 60.88 -2.80 78.83
N LYS A 983 60.10 -3.40 77.90
CA LYS A 983 59.81 -2.80 76.59
C LYS A 983 58.72 -1.73 76.76
N PRO A 984 58.95 -0.45 76.37
CA PRO A 984 57.93 0.58 76.47
C PRO A 984 56.68 0.25 75.64
N SER A 985 55.51 0.51 76.20
CA SER A 985 54.21 0.45 75.52
C SER A 985 53.96 1.72 74.70
N GLU A 986 53.49 1.56 73.47
CA GLU A 986 53.16 2.69 72.58
C GLU A 986 51.96 3.51 73.12
N THR A 987 51.98 4.81 72.86
CA THR A 987 51.03 5.78 73.42
C THR A 987 49.73 5.84 72.63
N GLY A 988 48.59 5.71 73.31
CA GLY A 988 47.26 5.62 72.71
C GLY A 988 46.78 6.86 71.93
N SER A 989 45.78 6.64 71.06
CA SER A 989 45.25 7.59 70.07
C SER A 989 44.40 8.73 70.67
N SER A 990 44.99 9.53 71.57
CA SER A 990 44.31 10.60 72.31
C SER A 990 45.07 11.94 72.34
N MET A 991 45.96 12.17 71.36
CA MET A 991 46.63 13.47 71.17
C MET A 991 46.63 13.92 69.71
N ARG A 992 45.59 14.68 69.33
CA ARG A 992 45.59 15.59 68.17
C ARG A 992 44.91 16.91 68.57
N HIS A 993 45.14 17.96 67.78
CA HIS A 993 44.62 19.34 67.95
C HIS A 993 45.39 20.26 68.92
N ILE A 994 46.69 20.46 68.69
CA ILE A 994 47.34 21.75 68.97
C ILE A 994 47.18 22.63 67.73
N ARG A 995 46.50 23.78 67.84
CA ARG A 995 46.47 24.80 66.77
C ARG A 995 47.76 25.63 66.82
N LYS A 996 48.41 25.83 65.67
CA LYS A 996 49.51 26.80 65.51
C LYS A 996 48.95 28.21 65.23
N PRO A 997 49.61 29.29 65.71
CA PRO A 997 49.16 30.65 65.49
C PRO A 997 49.46 31.15 64.07
N VAL A 998 48.65 32.10 63.58
CA VAL A 998 48.82 32.78 62.28
C VAL A 998 49.47 34.15 62.52
N PRO A 999 50.55 34.53 61.80
CA PRO A 999 51.15 35.85 61.91
C PRO A 999 50.30 36.94 61.23
N LYS A 1000 50.34 38.17 61.75
CA LYS A 1000 49.72 39.33 61.10
C LYS A 1000 50.68 39.97 60.08
N PRO A 1001 50.20 40.39 58.89
CA PRO A 1001 50.92 41.32 58.04
C PRO A 1001 50.92 42.74 58.65
N ILE A 1002 51.79 43.61 58.13
CA ILE A 1002 52.02 45.00 58.57
C ILE A 1002 51.48 45.96 57.51
N GLU A 1003 50.96 47.10 57.93
CA GLU A 1003 50.48 48.18 57.05
C GLU A 1003 51.65 49.05 56.55
N ILE A 1004 51.72 49.25 55.23
CA ILE A 1004 52.30 50.41 54.52
C ILE A 1004 51.38 50.70 53.34
#